data_AF-A0A084G6P8-F1
#
_entry.id   AF-A0A084G6P8-F1
#
_cell.length_a   1.000
_cell.length_b   1.000
_cell.length_c   1.000
_cell.angle_alpha   90.00
_cell.angle_beta   90.00
_cell.angle_gamma   90.00
#
_symmetry.space_group_name_H-M   'P 1'
#
loop_
_entity.id
_entity.type
_entity.pdbx_description
1 polymer ?
#
loop_
_entity_poly.entity_id
_entity_poly.type
_entity_poly.pdbx_seq_one_letter_code
_entity_poly.pdbx_strand_id
1 'polypeptide(L)'
;MSHSPSLDDRRDYDDAQRGFIAALTPGIIKNAKGEVVWNIDEYAFLEKDCPPTAHKHLWRQAQLIAKQGLFEIKPGIYQVRGLDLSNITIVEGEKGIVVIDPLISCECAAAALQLYQTHRGKGRPVTGLIYSHSHADHYMGAAGVLPEGWKNDGSIPIIAPEGFMESAISENILCGPSMMKRAVFMYGTAIPRSPTGQIGVGLGLGTSTGSTSLIPPNVLIKKTGEELVVDGVRIIFQMVPGTEAPAEMNFQFPDFGALLIAETATNCLHNIATLRGAEIRDAKAWSSYLDEAIVLFGETSDVVFGSHHWPTWGRKELITRLSEQRDLYGYLHDQTVRMMNLGMTGVEIAEKIQLPPALSRAWHCRGFYGSVSHNVKGIYQKYMTWFDGNPAHIWQYPPAEEGRRYVECMGGVDSLCDKAEQFLSKGDARFAATLLAHAVAGYPDHASSRLRDLLASAYENLGYGSENGTWRNFYLTGALELRTGRRVGQDTDWSTPGTHLSVEQWFDVIAVRLNSEKAAEASFTIDFDVTDVKKKWRLIVSNGVLTRRLLEAGGGDGFDLRLVLTRDQLGQILQETNQAPSPPAHIEETTTRRALWSRPLNNHQTLPQLCPPPAATTSSHDSSGAAPGEGPASAPTTSPTSPRFHRPILQSMPDTRQQSFDEIYGPPENFLEIEVRNPRTHGVGRHMYTDYEIVCRTNIPAFKLRQSTVRRRYSDFEYFRDILERESARVTIPPLPGKVFTNRFSDDVIEGRRAGLEKFLKIVVGHPLLQTGSKVLAAFVQDPNWDRNAW
;
A
#
# COMPACT_ATOMS: atom_id res chain seq x y z
N MET A 1 -27.34 -3.34 21.45
CA MET A 1 -26.30 -2.76 22.33
C MET A 1 -25.05 -2.58 21.48
N SER A 2 -24.37 -1.43 21.49
CA SER A 2 -23.09 -1.36 20.77
C SER A 2 -22.06 -2.21 21.49
N HIS A 3 -21.25 -2.96 20.74
CA HIS A 3 -20.18 -3.79 21.30
C HIS A 3 -18.86 -3.01 21.42
N SER A 4 -18.95 -1.72 21.78
CA SER A 4 -17.80 -0.86 22.02
C SER A 4 -16.99 -1.31 23.26
N PRO A 5 -15.68 -1.01 23.33
CA PRO A 5 -14.91 -1.16 24.55
C PRO A 5 -15.45 -0.26 25.68
N SER A 6 -15.23 -0.63 26.94
CA SER A 6 -15.58 0.24 28.07
C SER A 6 -14.47 1.25 28.36
N LEU A 7 -14.85 2.51 28.59
CA LEU A 7 -13.93 3.56 29.08
C LEU A 7 -13.45 3.30 30.52
N ASP A 8 -14.15 2.44 31.26
CA ASP A 8 -13.73 1.96 32.58
C ASP A 8 -12.56 0.97 32.50
N ASP A 9 -12.25 0.42 31.31
CA ASP A 9 -11.04 -0.36 31.10
C ASP A 9 -9.82 0.55 31.02
N ARG A 10 -9.13 0.62 32.17
CA ARG A 10 -7.92 1.42 32.39
C ARG A 10 -6.63 0.70 32.02
N ARG A 11 -6.66 -0.58 31.62
CA ARG A 11 -5.45 -1.41 31.45
C ARG A 11 -4.37 -0.73 30.59
N ASP A 12 -4.75 -0.15 29.45
CA ASP A 12 -3.78 0.53 28.57
C ASP A 12 -3.05 1.69 29.26
N TYR A 13 -3.64 2.35 30.25
CA TYR A 13 -2.96 3.42 30.98
C TYR A 13 -1.85 2.88 31.89
N ASP A 14 -2.07 1.70 32.49
CA ASP A 14 -1.08 1.01 33.30
C ASP A 14 0.03 0.45 32.40
N ASP A 15 -0.34 -0.26 31.33
CA ASP A 15 0.59 -0.81 30.34
C ASP A 15 1.39 0.32 29.63
N ALA A 16 0.81 1.49 29.37
CA ALA A 16 1.52 2.65 28.80
C ALA A 16 2.37 3.45 29.80
N GLN A 17 2.30 3.18 31.10
CA GLN A 17 3.18 3.77 32.14
C GLN A 17 4.19 2.78 32.72
N ARG A 18 3.97 1.48 32.54
CA ARG A 18 4.85 0.43 33.04
C ARG A 18 6.28 0.60 32.51
N GLY A 19 7.23 0.52 33.43
CA GLY A 19 8.66 0.67 33.14
C GLY A 19 9.15 2.11 32.97
N PHE A 20 8.33 3.15 33.20
CA PHE A 20 8.76 4.55 33.08
C PHE A 20 10.00 4.87 33.93
N ILE A 21 11.01 5.47 33.30
CA ILE A 21 12.24 5.94 33.94
C ILE A 21 12.27 7.46 34.03
N ALA A 22 12.09 8.14 32.89
CA ALA A 22 12.21 9.59 32.78
C ALA A 22 11.52 10.14 31.54
N ALA A 23 11.07 11.39 31.59
CA ALA A 23 10.52 12.15 30.47
C ALA A 23 11.51 13.23 30.01
N LEU A 24 11.46 13.63 28.74
CA LEU A 24 12.18 14.80 28.25
C LEU A 24 11.50 16.07 28.80
N THR A 25 12.25 16.93 29.50
CA THR A 25 11.70 18.15 30.13
C THR A 25 12.65 19.34 29.89
N PRO A 26 12.21 20.44 29.24
CA PRO A 26 10.93 20.57 28.52
C PRO A 26 10.84 19.57 27.35
N GLY A 27 9.63 19.24 26.92
CA GLY A 27 9.36 18.27 25.85
C GLY A 27 9.63 18.80 24.44
N ILE A 28 10.71 19.59 24.27
CA ILE A 28 11.02 20.36 23.07
C ILE A 28 12.37 19.92 22.51
N ILE A 29 12.38 19.50 21.25
CA ILE A 29 13.58 19.13 20.49
C ILE A 29 13.81 20.20 19.43
N LYS A 30 15.06 20.64 19.28
CA LYS A 30 15.45 21.73 18.38
C LYS A 30 16.61 21.30 17.49
N ASN A 31 16.67 21.85 16.28
CA ASN A 31 17.82 21.71 15.41
C ASN A 31 18.96 22.67 15.79
N ALA A 32 20.09 22.56 15.09
CA ALA A 32 21.28 23.39 15.33
C ALA A 32 21.07 24.91 15.13
N LYS A 33 19.98 25.33 14.46
CA LYS A 33 19.59 26.75 14.32
C LYS A 33 18.69 27.24 15.46
N GLY A 34 18.27 26.36 16.36
CA GLY A 34 17.32 26.66 17.44
C GLY A 34 15.84 26.59 17.03
N GLU A 35 15.54 26.16 15.80
CA GLU A 35 14.19 25.93 15.29
C GLU A 35 13.61 24.66 15.94
N VAL A 36 12.31 24.64 16.24
CA VAL A 36 11.63 23.50 16.85
C VAL A 36 11.42 22.39 15.81
N VAL A 37 11.88 21.19 16.13
CA VAL A 37 11.73 19.96 15.32
C VAL A 37 10.59 19.10 15.84
N TRP A 38 10.42 19.06 17.17
CA TRP A 38 9.34 18.38 17.86
C TRP A 38 9.01 19.13 19.16
N ASN A 39 7.73 19.20 19.50
CA ASN A 39 7.25 19.79 20.74
C ASN A 39 6.03 19.01 21.23
N ILE A 40 6.22 18.17 22.26
CA ILE A 40 5.11 17.43 22.86
C ILE A 40 4.34 18.27 23.90
N ASP A 41 4.94 19.34 24.42
CA ASP A 41 4.30 20.20 25.43
C ASP A 41 3.07 20.94 24.84
N GLU A 42 2.97 21.08 23.51
CA GLU A 42 1.76 21.59 22.84
C GLU A 42 0.51 20.73 23.10
N TYR A 43 0.69 19.46 23.48
CA TYR A 43 -0.39 18.51 23.74
C TYR A 43 -0.82 18.45 25.22
N ALA A 44 -0.30 19.31 26.09
CA ALA A 44 -0.68 19.37 27.52
C ALA A 44 -2.20 19.57 27.75
N PHE A 45 -2.95 20.03 26.74
CA PHE A 45 -4.42 20.07 26.81
C PHE A 45 -5.08 18.69 26.95
N LEU A 46 -4.40 17.59 26.59
CA LEU A 46 -4.90 16.22 26.70
C LEU A 46 -5.00 15.73 28.15
N GLU A 47 -4.33 16.38 29.11
CA GLU A 47 -4.47 16.09 30.55
C GLU A 47 -5.88 16.38 31.09
N LYS A 48 -6.69 17.14 30.33
CA LYS A 48 -8.05 17.53 30.68
C LYS A 48 -9.09 16.48 30.23
N ASP A 49 -10.31 16.63 30.73
CA ASP A 49 -11.46 15.86 30.29
C ASP A 49 -11.73 16.02 28.80
N CYS A 50 -12.32 14.97 28.19
CA CYS A 50 -12.65 14.96 26.77
C CYS A 50 -13.65 16.09 26.42
N PRO A 51 -13.30 17.01 25.51
CA PRO A 51 -14.17 18.10 25.08
C PRO A 51 -15.29 17.58 24.17
N PRO A 52 -16.40 18.32 24.00
CA PRO A 52 -17.46 17.97 23.05
C PRO A 52 -17.01 17.98 21.58
N THR A 53 -15.85 18.59 21.29
CA THR A 53 -15.25 18.67 19.95
C THR A 53 -14.30 17.51 19.63
N ALA A 54 -14.29 16.44 20.43
CA ALA A 54 -13.51 15.24 20.18
C ALA A 54 -14.29 13.95 20.51
N HIS A 55 -14.07 12.89 19.73
CA HIS A 55 -14.61 11.57 20.02
C HIS A 55 -13.92 10.96 21.25
N LYS A 56 -14.69 10.49 22.24
CA LYS A 56 -14.15 10.03 23.54
C LYS A 56 -13.08 8.94 23.43
N HIS A 57 -13.22 8.00 22.49
CA HIS A 57 -12.21 6.96 22.29
C HIS A 57 -10.92 7.52 21.65
N LEU A 58 -11.03 8.50 20.75
CA LEU A 58 -9.86 9.13 20.14
C LEU A 58 -9.11 9.99 21.17
N TRP A 59 -9.84 10.66 22.07
CA TRP A 59 -9.26 11.37 23.20
C TRP A 59 -8.54 10.42 24.18
N ARG A 60 -9.15 9.27 24.52
CA ARG A 60 -8.48 8.20 25.29
C ARG A 60 -7.16 7.78 24.60
N GLN A 61 -7.20 7.52 23.29
CA GLN A 61 -6.01 7.13 22.53
C GLN A 61 -4.95 8.24 22.55
N ALA A 62 -5.35 9.49 22.35
CA ALA A 62 -4.49 10.67 22.42
C ALA A 62 -3.78 10.79 23.79
N GLN A 63 -4.50 10.60 24.89
CA GLN A 63 -3.94 10.60 26.24
C GLN A 63 -2.92 9.47 26.48
N LEU A 64 -3.05 8.34 25.78
CA LEU A 64 -2.14 7.20 25.91
C LEU A 64 -0.86 7.41 25.08
N ILE A 65 -0.99 7.86 23.83
CA ILE A 65 0.17 8.18 22.95
C ILE A 65 0.94 9.43 23.39
N ALA A 66 0.34 10.31 24.18
CA ALA A 66 1.02 11.46 24.80
C ALA A 66 1.96 11.07 25.97
N LYS A 67 1.97 9.80 26.41
CA LYS A 67 2.87 9.31 27.47
C LYS A 67 4.29 9.12 26.93
N GLN A 68 5.05 10.20 26.91
CA GLN A 68 6.44 10.23 26.43
C GLN A 68 7.47 9.85 27.49
N GLY A 69 8.66 9.53 27.01
CA GLY A 69 9.84 9.32 27.81
C GLY A 69 10.57 8.02 27.50
N LEU A 70 11.55 7.72 28.35
CA LEU A 70 12.31 6.47 28.40
C LEU A 70 11.58 5.45 29.29
N PHE A 71 11.38 4.25 28.78
CA PHE A 71 10.75 3.12 29.46
C PHE A 71 11.64 1.87 29.40
N GLU A 72 11.74 1.13 30.50
CA GLU A 72 12.28 -0.24 30.54
C GLU A 72 11.18 -1.24 30.16
N ILE A 73 11.39 -2.02 29.10
CA ILE A 73 10.47 -3.08 28.67
C ILE A 73 10.82 -4.39 29.43
N LYS A 74 12.13 -4.66 29.49
CA LYS A 74 12.83 -5.71 30.23
C LYS A 74 14.19 -5.13 30.67
N PRO A 75 14.83 -5.65 31.72
CA PRO A 75 16.23 -5.30 32.00
C PRO A 75 17.10 -5.52 30.75
N GLY A 76 17.70 -4.44 30.24
CA GLY A 76 18.47 -4.44 29.00
C GLY A 76 17.70 -4.17 27.69
N ILE A 77 16.37 -4.05 27.71
CA ILE A 77 15.56 -3.56 26.56
C ILE A 77 14.80 -2.31 26.98
N TYR A 78 15.15 -1.19 26.35
CA TYR A 78 14.56 0.12 26.60
C TYR A 78 13.88 0.65 25.35
N GLN A 79 12.86 1.49 25.55
CA GLN A 79 12.19 2.17 24.46
C GLN A 79 11.96 3.64 24.82
N VAL A 80 12.25 4.55 23.89
CA VAL A 80 11.88 5.96 24.01
C VAL A 80 10.65 6.22 23.14
N ARG A 81 9.62 6.81 23.74
CA ARG A 81 8.30 7.02 23.13
C ARG A 81 7.91 8.49 23.12
N GLY A 82 7.09 8.90 22.16
CA GLY A 82 6.47 10.23 22.10
C GLY A 82 7.43 11.38 21.77
N LEU A 83 8.67 11.09 21.33
CA LEU A 83 9.61 12.09 20.79
C LEU A 83 9.56 12.22 19.26
N ASP A 84 8.73 11.39 18.60
CA ASP A 84 8.37 11.44 17.18
C ASP A 84 7.06 10.65 16.97
N LEU A 85 6.69 10.35 15.72
CA LEU A 85 5.55 9.48 15.38
C LEU A 85 5.76 8.04 15.87
N SER A 86 6.97 7.52 15.70
CA SER A 86 7.42 6.18 16.08
C SER A 86 8.14 6.16 17.43
N ASN A 87 8.41 4.94 17.89
CA ASN A 87 9.26 4.64 19.03
C ASN A 87 10.64 4.22 18.53
N ILE A 88 11.69 4.58 19.27
CA ILE A 88 13.04 4.04 19.09
C ILE A 88 13.35 3.07 20.22
N THR A 89 13.82 1.87 19.86
CA THR A 89 14.15 0.81 20.82
C THR A 89 15.67 0.67 20.93
N ILE A 90 16.16 0.46 22.15
CA ILE A 90 17.58 0.35 22.49
C ILE A 90 17.78 -0.94 23.28
N VAL A 91 18.59 -1.85 22.75
CA VAL A 91 18.93 -3.13 23.41
C VAL A 91 20.38 -3.10 23.86
N GLU A 92 20.61 -3.35 25.15
CA GLU A 92 21.93 -3.41 25.77
C GLU A 92 22.68 -4.69 25.38
N GLY A 93 23.77 -4.54 24.63
CA GLY A 93 24.69 -5.63 24.29
C GLY A 93 25.85 -5.77 25.29
N GLU A 94 26.81 -6.62 24.95
CA GLU A 94 28.03 -6.85 25.73
C GLU A 94 28.94 -5.61 25.80
N LYS A 95 29.12 -4.91 24.67
CA LYS A 95 30.04 -3.76 24.55
C LYS A 95 29.31 -2.43 24.44
N GLY A 96 28.12 -2.43 23.85
CA GLY A 96 27.41 -1.25 23.39
C GLY A 96 25.90 -1.41 23.44
N ILE A 97 25.23 -0.92 22.39
CA ILE A 97 23.79 -1.00 22.18
C ILE A 97 23.44 -1.29 20.71
N VAL A 98 22.41 -2.11 20.52
CA VAL A 98 21.70 -2.23 19.24
C VAL A 98 20.53 -1.26 19.26
N VAL A 99 20.48 -0.37 18.27
CA VAL A 99 19.37 0.58 18.08
C VAL A 99 18.42 0.04 17.03
N ILE A 100 17.11 0.22 17.23
CA ILE A 100 16.06 -0.21 16.31
C ILE A 100 15.14 0.98 16.06
N ASP A 101 14.83 1.20 14.78
CA ASP A 101 13.89 2.21 14.27
C ASP A 101 14.21 3.64 14.78
N PRO A 102 15.25 4.29 14.24
CA PRO A 102 15.75 5.57 14.72
C PRO A 102 14.90 6.79 14.29
N LEU A 103 13.57 6.71 14.38
CA LEU A 103 12.62 7.83 14.20
C LEU A 103 12.65 8.50 12.80
N ILE A 104 11.88 9.58 12.62
CA ILE A 104 11.88 10.37 11.36
C ILE A 104 13.10 11.30 11.32
N SER A 105 13.33 12.07 12.38
CA SER A 105 14.35 13.14 12.37
C SER A 105 15.59 12.76 13.16
N CYS A 106 16.76 13.10 12.62
CA CYS A 106 18.06 12.86 13.26
C CYS A 106 18.16 13.55 14.62
N GLU A 107 17.57 14.75 14.76
CA GLU A 107 17.51 15.46 16.04
C GLU A 107 16.67 14.72 17.09
N CYS A 108 15.56 14.10 16.68
CA CYS A 108 14.71 13.31 17.58
C CYS A 108 15.41 12.02 18.00
N ALA A 109 16.07 11.33 17.06
CA ALA A 109 16.83 10.12 17.32
C ALA A 109 18.01 10.39 18.28
N ALA A 110 18.74 11.48 18.05
CA ALA A 110 19.82 11.95 18.92
C ALA A 110 19.32 12.32 20.33
N ALA A 111 18.18 13.04 20.44
CA ALA A 111 17.58 13.40 21.72
C ALA A 111 17.10 12.17 22.50
N ALA A 112 16.51 11.19 21.83
CA ALA A 112 16.10 9.92 22.44
C ALA A 112 17.30 9.10 22.94
N LEU A 113 18.36 8.99 22.13
CA LEU A 113 19.62 8.35 22.53
C LEU A 113 20.27 9.09 23.71
N GLN A 114 20.24 10.42 23.72
CA GLN A 114 20.74 11.24 24.84
C GLN A 114 19.92 11.02 26.12
N LEU A 115 18.60 10.92 26.02
CA LEU A 115 17.73 10.61 27.17
C LEU A 115 18.08 9.24 27.76
N TYR A 116 18.21 8.21 26.92
CA TYR A 116 18.72 6.90 27.35
C TYR A 116 20.10 6.99 28.03
N GLN A 117 21.08 7.63 27.39
CA GLN A 117 22.44 7.78 27.91
C GLN A 117 22.51 8.56 29.23
N THR A 118 21.56 9.45 29.49
CA THR A 118 21.48 10.23 30.74
C THR A 118 21.13 9.32 31.93
N HIS A 119 20.35 8.26 31.71
CA HIS A 119 19.92 7.33 32.76
C HIS A 119 20.66 5.98 32.76
N ARG A 120 21.30 5.60 31.64
CA ARG A 120 22.02 4.33 31.45
C ARG A 120 23.53 4.48 31.25
N GLY A 121 24.01 5.72 31.13
CA GLY A 121 25.42 6.07 30.94
C GLY A 121 25.84 6.17 29.47
N LYS A 122 26.89 6.97 29.22
CA LYS A 122 27.48 7.19 27.88
C LYS A 122 28.52 6.14 27.45
N GLY A 123 28.80 5.14 28.28
CA GLY A 123 29.87 4.17 28.05
C GLY A 123 29.59 3.11 26.97
N ARG A 124 28.37 3.07 26.43
CA ARG A 124 27.93 2.09 25.43
C ARG A 124 27.79 2.76 24.05
N PRO A 125 28.70 2.50 23.09
CA PRO A 125 28.56 2.98 21.71
C PRO A 125 27.44 2.22 20.98
N VAL A 126 26.93 2.76 19.88
CA VAL A 126 26.07 2.00 18.96
C VAL A 126 26.90 0.93 18.26
N THR A 127 26.49 -0.33 18.42
CA THR A 127 27.15 -1.54 17.91
C THR A 127 26.31 -2.28 16.88
N GLY A 128 25.07 -1.85 16.65
CA GLY A 128 24.21 -2.29 15.54
C GLY A 128 23.03 -1.35 15.35
N LEU A 129 22.49 -1.31 14.13
CA LEU A 129 21.26 -0.58 13.78
C LEU A 129 20.31 -1.53 13.03
N ILE A 130 19.02 -1.49 13.36
CA ILE A 130 17.98 -2.28 12.68
C ILE A 130 16.89 -1.34 12.18
N TYR A 131 16.49 -1.49 10.92
CA TYR A 131 15.23 -0.97 10.40
C TYR A 131 14.25 -2.14 10.32
N SER A 132 13.17 -2.10 11.08
CA SER A 132 12.13 -3.13 11.04
C SER A 132 11.45 -3.21 9.67
N HIS A 133 11.27 -2.07 9.00
CA HIS A 133 10.61 -1.97 7.72
C HIS A 133 10.88 -0.67 6.95
N SER A 134 10.34 -0.57 5.73
CA SER A 134 10.69 0.47 4.75
C SER A 134 9.94 1.82 4.84
N HIS A 135 9.32 2.19 5.97
CA HIS A 135 8.71 3.52 6.13
C HIS A 135 9.64 4.53 6.81
N ALA A 136 9.43 5.81 6.46
CA ALA A 136 10.29 6.93 6.81
C ALA A 136 10.60 7.05 8.32
N ASP A 137 9.60 6.84 9.16
CA ASP A 137 9.65 6.91 10.61
C ASP A 137 10.46 5.80 11.29
N HIS A 138 10.98 4.84 10.52
CA HIS A 138 11.76 3.69 11.02
C HIS A 138 13.19 3.67 10.49
N TYR A 139 13.61 4.68 9.73
CA TYR A 139 15.00 4.80 9.27
C TYR A 139 15.51 6.24 9.12
N MET A 140 14.65 7.25 8.99
CA MET A 140 15.14 8.57 8.55
C MET A 140 16.02 9.29 9.56
N GLY A 141 15.88 9.05 10.86
CA GLY A 141 16.77 9.62 11.87
C GLY A 141 18.08 8.85 12.10
N ALA A 142 18.42 7.85 11.28
CA ALA A 142 19.60 6.98 11.44
C ALA A 142 20.93 7.73 11.65
N ALA A 143 21.17 8.82 10.92
CA ALA A 143 22.39 9.61 11.10
C ALA A 143 22.48 10.29 12.48
N GLY A 144 21.38 10.43 13.21
CA GLY A 144 21.33 11.01 14.56
C GLY A 144 21.82 10.08 15.68
N VAL A 145 21.96 8.77 15.41
CA VAL A 145 22.41 7.78 16.42
C VAL A 145 23.78 7.18 16.13
N LEU A 146 24.28 7.31 14.90
CA LEU A 146 25.58 6.75 14.51
C LEU A 146 26.75 7.66 14.99
N PRO A 147 27.95 7.09 15.23
CA PRO A 147 29.10 7.88 15.64
C PRO A 147 29.49 8.97 14.64
N GLU A 148 29.98 10.11 15.13
CA GLU A 148 30.48 11.19 14.28
C GLU A 148 31.62 10.68 13.37
N GLY A 149 31.54 10.98 12.08
CA GLY A 149 32.51 10.51 11.08
C GLY A 149 32.41 9.03 10.71
N TRP A 150 31.40 8.31 11.19
CA TRP A 150 31.13 6.93 10.79
C TRP A 150 30.93 6.80 9.27
N LYS A 151 31.31 5.64 8.72
CA LYS A 151 31.17 5.29 7.31
C LYS A 151 30.53 3.91 7.20
N ASN A 152 29.75 3.70 6.14
CA ASN A 152 29.15 2.40 5.87
C ASN A 152 30.18 1.42 5.27
N ASP A 153 31.16 1.05 6.08
CA ASP A 153 32.29 0.15 5.77
C ASP A 153 32.11 -1.27 6.37
N GLY A 154 30.96 -1.53 6.99
CA GLY A 154 30.65 -2.79 7.69
C GLY A 154 31.07 -2.83 9.16
N SER A 155 31.66 -1.76 9.70
CA SER A 155 32.02 -1.66 11.13
C SER A 155 30.83 -1.72 12.09
N ILE A 156 29.68 -1.23 11.65
CA ILE A 156 28.38 -1.36 12.34
C ILE A 156 27.43 -2.08 11.37
N PRO A 157 26.83 -3.23 11.76
CA PRO A 157 25.78 -3.86 10.98
C PRO A 157 24.53 -2.98 10.97
N ILE A 158 24.10 -2.61 9.76
CA ILE A 158 22.84 -1.92 9.49
C ILE A 158 21.92 -2.96 8.84
N ILE A 159 20.98 -3.48 9.61
CA ILE A 159 20.16 -4.66 9.30
C ILE A 159 18.77 -4.22 8.84
N ALA A 160 18.27 -4.80 7.75
CA ALA A 160 16.92 -4.54 7.23
C ALA A 160 16.33 -5.79 6.56
N PRO A 161 15.01 -5.85 6.32
CA PRO A 161 14.41 -6.88 5.47
C PRO A 161 14.87 -6.78 4.01
N GLU A 162 14.96 -7.92 3.32
CA GLU A 162 15.14 -7.96 1.86
C GLU A 162 14.04 -7.14 1.15
N GLY A 163 14.42 -6.37 0.13
CA GLY A 163 13.54 -5.41 -0.56
C GLY A 163 13.54 -3.99 0.03
N PHE A 164 14.08 -3.75 1.24
CA PHE A 164 14.03 -2.45 1.93
C PHE A 164 14.37 -1.24 1.04
N MET A 165 15.52 -1.25 0.34
CA MET A 165 15.97 -0.11 -0.48
C MET A 165 15.09 0.13 -1.71
N GLU A 166 14.46 -0.91 -2.25
CA GLU A 166 13.54 -0.79 -3.38
C GLU A 166 12.23 -0.15 -2.90
N SER A 167 11.67 -0.65 -1.79
CA SER A 167 10.42 -0.18 -1.19
C SER A 167 10.51 1.26 -0.66
N ALA A 168 11.57 1.58 0.10
CA ALA A 168 11.77 2.92 0.68
C ALA A 168 11.90 4.02 -0.40
N ILE A 169 12.35 3.66 -1.61
CA ILE A 169 12.49 4.57 -2.74
C ILE A 169 11.24 4.62 -3.60
N SER A 170 10.67 3.46 -3.99
CA SER A 170 9.55 3.39 -4.93
C SER A 170 8.31 4.12 -4.40
N GLU A 171 7.99 3.93 -3.13
CA GLU A 171 6.84 4.56 -2.48
C GLU A 171 6.99 6.08 -2.40
N ASN A 172 8.16 6.56 -1.96
CA ASN A 172 8.33 7.96 -1.58
C ASN A 172 8.69 8.89 -2.74
N ILE A 173 9.23 8.38 -3.86
CA ILE A 173 9.90 9.22 -4.86
C ILE A 173 9.10 9.40 -6.15
N LEU A 174 8.47 8.35 -6.71
CA LEU A 174 7.69 8.49 -7.95
C LEU A 174 6.36 9.23 -7.73
N CYS A 175 5.66 8.93 -6.63
CA CYS A 175 4.39 9.58 -6.26
C CYS A 175 4.54 10.66 -5.16
N GLY A 176 5.77 10.93 -4.73
CA GLY A 176 6.11 11.81 -3.60
C GLY A 176 5.34 13.14 -3.54
N PRO A 177 5.31 13.98 -4.59
CA PRO A 177 4.62 15.27 -4.56
C PRO A 177 3.12 15.17 -4.25
N SER A 178 2.45 14.14 -4.79
CA SER A 178 1.03 13.89 -4.55
C SER A 178 0.79 13.33 -3.14
N MET A 179 1.68 12.47 -2.67
CA MET A 179 1.61 11.86 -1.35
C MET A 179 1.88 12.88 -0.24
N MET A 180 2.87 13.76 -0.39
CA MET A 180 3.19 14.77 0.63
C MET A 180 2.06 15.78 0.81
N LYS A 181 1.42 16.23 -0.28
CA LYS A 181 0.22 17.08 -0.22
C LYS A 181 -0.92 16.43 0.57
N ARG A 182 -1.13 15.12 0.39
CA ARG A 182 -2.13 14.36 1.14
C ARG A 182 -1.68 14.02 2.58
N ALA A 183 -0.37 13.92 2.83
CA ALA A 183 0.19 13.70 4.16
C ALA A 183 -0.02 14.90 5.08
N VAL A 184 0.02 16.14 4.56
CA VAL A 184 -0.32 17.36 5.33
C VAL A 184 -1.74 17.26 5.93
N PHE A 185 -2.70 16.76 5.15
CA PHE A 185 -4.07 16.50 5.61
C PHE A 185 -4.12 15.30 6.59
N MET A 186 -3.46 14.19 6.27
CA MET A 186 -3.47 12.96 7.08
C MET A 186 -2.93 13.18 8.50
N TYR A 187 -1.80 13.91 8.60
CA TYR A 187 -1.12 14.19 9.87
C TYR A 187 -1.59 15.49 10.53
N GLY A 188 -2.34 16.33 9.80
CA GLY A 188 -2.88 17.60 10.30
C GLY A 188 -1.79 18.62 10.61
N THR A 189 -0.69 18.66 9.83
CA THR A 189 0.47 19.51 10.15
C THR A 189 0.20 21.01 9.99
N ALA A 190 -0.87 21.38 9.28
CA ALA A 190 -1.27 22.77 9.06
C ALA A 190 -2.32 23.30 10.06
N ILE A 191 -2.94 22.43 10.88
CA ILE A 191 -3.96 22.80 11.86
C ILE A 191 -3.36 22.87 13.29
N PRO A 192 -3.83 23.76 14.17
CA PRO A 192 -3.27 23.91 15.52
C PRO A 192 -3.42 22.63 16.37
N ARG A 193 -2.45 22.37 17.26
CA ARG A 193 -2.57 21.35 18.32
C ARG A 193 -3.58 21.85 19.35
N SER A 194 -4.82 21.34 19.34
CA SER A 194 -5.89 21.84 20.21
C SER A 194 -7.13 20.93 20.24
N PRO A 195 -8.01 21.08 21.24
CA PRO A 195 -9.34 20.46 21.29
C PRO A 195 -10.21 20.59 20.03
N THR A 196 -10.04 21.67 19.26
CA THR A 196 -10.75 21.96 18.00
C THR A 196 -9.91 21.71 16.75
N GLY A 197 -8.65 21.31 16.91
CA GLY A 197 -7.71 21.02 15.83
C GLY A 197 -7.15 19.61 15.96
N GLN A 198 -5.84 19.48 15.77
CA GLN A 198 -5.11 18.22 15.81
C GLN A 198 -4.95 17.73 17.26
N ILE A 199 -5.22 16.45 17.49
CA ILE A 199 -5.15 15.79 18.82
C ILE A 199 -4.38 14.46 18.78
N GLY A 200 -3.51 14.28 17.78
CA GLY A 200 -2.89 13.01 17.43
C GLY A 200 -3.36 12.45 16.09
N VAL A 201 -2.70 11.36 15.66
CA VAL A 201 -3.06 10.59 14.44
C VAL A 201 -3.54 9.17 14.76
N GLY A 202 -3.57 8.79 16.04
CA GLY A 202 -4.02 7.48 16.55
C GLY A 202 -2.90 6.47 16.74
N LEU A 203 -1.98 6.40 15.77
CA LEU A 203 -0.72 5.62 15.83
C LEU A 203 0.33 6.29 16.75
N GLY A 204 0.44 7.61 16.64
CA GLY A 204 1.25 8.49 17.49
C GLY A 204 0.69 9.92 17.43
N LEU A 205 1.42 10.91 17.94
CA LEU A 205 0.93 12.29 17.97
C LEU A 205 1.02 13.00 16.60
N GLY A 206 2.07 12.73 15.84
CA GLY A 206 2.34 13.36 14.55
C GLY A 206 3.81 13.18 14.16
N THR A 207 4.20 13.73 13.02
CA THR A 207 5.56 13.64 12.48
C THR A 207 6.44 14.80 12.94
N SER A 208 7.70 14.54 13.30
CA SER A 208 8.72 15.58 13.46
C SER A 208 9.10 16.25 12.12
N THR A 209 9.79 17.40 12.18
CA THR A 209 10.12 18.23 11.01
C THR A 209 11.61 18.60 10.92
N GLY A 210 12.49 17.68 11.30
CA GLY A 210 13.94 17.86 11.37
C GLY A 210 14.68 17.38 10.13
N SER A 211 15.97 17.11 10.29
CA SER A 211 16.81 16.57 9.22
C SER A 211 16.64 15.06 9.07
N THR A 212 16.51 14.60 7.83
CA THR A 212 16.34 13.18 7.49
C THR A 212 17.59 12.61 6.80
N SER A 213 17.74 11.30 6.86
CA SER A 213 18.84 10.53 6.29
C SER A 213 18.33 9.24 5.65
N LEU A 214 19.05 8.69 4.69
CA LEU A 214 18.82 7.33 4.20
C LEU A 214 20.17 6.63 4.12
N ILE A 215 20.46 5.78 5.12
CA ILE A 215 21.70 5.04 5.23
C ILE A 215 21.41 3.60 4.78
N PRO A 216 21.96 3.14 3.64
CA PRO A 216 21.65 1.81 3.12
C PRO A 216 22.02 0.68 4.10
N PRO A 217 21.16 -0.34 4.26
CA PRO A 217 21.52 -1.52 5.03
C PRO A 217 22.70 -2.26 4.39
N ASN A 218 23.57 -2.81 5.23
CA ASN A 218 24.71 -3.63 4.82
C ASN A 218 24.52 -5.12 5.20
N VAL A 219 23.46 -5.45 5.95
CA VAL A 219 22.97 -6.80 6.23
C VAL A 219 21.49 -6.86 5.85
N LEU A 220 21.09 -7.92 5.14
CA LEU A 220 19.69 -8.15 4.72
C LEU A 220 19.19 -9.49 5.23
N ILE A 221 18.08 -9.46 5.97
CA ILE A 221 17.34 -10.67 6.38
C ILE A 221 16.46 -11.13 5.21
N LYS A 222 16.49 -12.43 4.90
CA LYS A 222 15.85 -12.97 3.67
C LYS A 222 14.77 -14.01 3.92
N LYS A 223 14.69 -14.57 5.13
CA LYS A 223 13.77 -15.65 5.46
C LYS A 223 13.36 -15.64 6.92
N THR A 224 12.15 -16.12 7.18
CA THR A 224 11.69 -16.46 8.53
C THR A 224 12.57 -17.56 9.14
N GLY A 225 12.89 -17.42 10.43
CA GLY A 225 13.80 -18.30 11.17
C GLY A 225 15.29 -18.04 10.92
N GLU A 226 15.65 -16.94 10.25
CA GLU A 226 17.03 -16.45 10.24
C GLU A 226 17.41 -15.92 11.64
N GLU A 227 18.61 -16.24 12.12
CA GLU A 227 19.11 -15.80 13.43
C GLU A 227 20.42 -15.03 13.24
N LEU A 228 20.55 -13.88 13.91
CA LEU A 228 21.80 -13.13 14.03
C LEU A 228 22.15 -12.91 15.50
N VAL A 229 23.45 -12.78 15.78
CA VAL A 229 23.97 -12.32 17.07
C VAL A 229 24.70 -11.00 16.84
N VAL A 230 24.22 -9.92 17.45
CA VAL A 230 24.78 -8.57 17.33
C VAL A 230 25.20 -8.11 18.72
N ASP A 231 26.51 -7.93 18.94
CA ASP A 231 27.06 -7.51 20.24
C ASP A 231 26.57 -8.38 21.44
N GLY A 232 26.50 -9.70 21.22
CA GLY A 232 25.99 -10.69 22.18
C GLY A 232 24.47 -10.82 22.23
N VAL A 233 23.72 -9.90 21.62
CA VAL A 233 22.25 -9.96 21.53
C VAL A 233 21.84 -10.94 20.43
N ARG A 234 21.20 -12.05 20.79
CA ARG A 234 20.62 -13.01 19.83
C ARG A 234 19.24 -12.54 19.38
N ILE A 235 18.99 -12.61 18.07
CA ILE A 235 17.78 -12.10 17.42
C ILE A 235 17.31 -13.11 16.38
N ILE A 236 16.05 -13.55 16.45
CA ILE A 236 15.41 -14.46 15.50
C ILE A 236 14.36 -13.69 14.70
N PHE A 237 14.44 -13.70 13.37
CA PHE A 237 13.60 -12.88 12.50
C PHE A 237 12.46 -13.66 11.84
N GLN A 238 11.36 -12.97 11.56
CA GLN A 238 10.24 -13.41 10.73
C GLN A 238 10.02 -12.40 9.60
N MET A 239 10.08 -12.84 8.35
CA MET A 239 9.81 -11.99 7.19
C MET A 239 8.31 -11.87 6.97
N VAL A 240 7.79 -10.65 6.93
CA VAL A 240 6.35 -10.35 6.77
C VAL A 240 6.07 -9.33 5.64
N PRO A 241 6.64 -9.53 4.43
CA PRO A 241 6.50 -8.57 3.33
C PRO A 241 5.05 -8.38 2.86
N GLY A 242 4.68 -7.13 2.55
CA GLY A 242 3.35 -6.76 2.04
C GLY A 242 2.27 -6.62 3.11
N THR A 243 2.67 -6.58 4.39
CA THR A 243 1.76 -6.38 5.53
C THR A 243 1.56 -4.91 5.84
N GLU A 244 2.24 -4.33 6.82
CA GLU A 244 2.22 -2.88 7.01
C GLU A 244 3.08 -2.23 5.90
N ALA A 245 4.29 -2.73 5.67
CA ALA A 245 5.15 -2.28 4.56
C ALA A 245 5.42 -3.37 3.50
N PRO A 246 5.84 -2.99 2.28
CA PRO A 246 6.26 -3.96 1.26
C PRO A 246 7.47 -4.80 1.71
N ALA A 247 8.40 -4.21 2.46
CA ALA A 247 9.52 -4.90 3.10
C ALA A 247 9.48 -4.65 4.62
N GLU A 248 9.09 -5.67 5.38
CA GLU A 248 8.91 -5.64 6.85
C GLU A 248 9.35 -6.98 7.47
N MET A 249 9.85 -6.92 8.71
CA MET A 249 10.18 -8.09 9.52
C MET A 249 9.84 -7.89 11.00
N ASN A 250 9.24 -8.91 11.61
CA ASN A 250 9.14 -9.05 13.07
C ASN A 250 10.39 -9.76 13.60
N PHE A 251 10.72 -9.61 14.88
CA PHE A 251 11.81 -10.37 15.48
C PHE A 251 11.70 -10.57 17.00
N GLN A 252 12.16 -11.75 17.44
CA GLN A 252 12.23 -12.13 18.84
C GLN A 252 13.65 -11.97 19.39
N PHE A 253 13.74 -11.49 20.63
CA PHE A 253 14.89 -11.56 21.51
C PHE A 253 14.71 -12.74 22.47
N PRO A 254 15.03 -13.99 22.06
CA PRO A 254 14.68 -15.20 22.80
C PRO A 254 15.27 -15.24 24.21
N ASP A 255 16.48 -14.71 24.40
CA ASP A 255 17.17 -14.71 25.70
C ASP A 255 16.57 -13.70 26.71
N PHE A 256 15.70 -12.80 26.22
CA PHE A 256 14.90 -11.87 27.03
C PHE A 256 13.43 -12.32 27.18
N GLY A 257 12.99 -13.30 26.39
CA GLY A 257 11.59 -13.70 26.26
C GLY A 257 10.70 -12.60 25.65
N ALA A 258 11.23 -11.79 24.74
CA ALA A 258 10.58 -10.58 24.26
C ALA A 258 10.41 -10.56 22.72
N LEU A 259 9.21 -10.22 22.24
CA LEU A 259 8.87 -10.13 20.82
C LEU A 259 8.68 -8.67 20.38
N LEU A 260 9.44 -8.23 19.38
CA LEU A 260 9.21 -6.98 18.67
C LEU A 260 8.40 -7.28 17.40
N ILE A 261 7.14 -6.81 17.35
CA ILE A 261 6.17 -7.10 16.28
C ILE A 261 5.98 -5.90 15.32
N ALA A 262 7.12 -5.31 14.95
CA ALA A 262 7.32 -4.15 14.08
C ALA A 262 6.11 -3.19 14.08
N GLU A 263 5.37 -3.17 12.97
CA GLU A 263 4.10 -2.49 12.86
C GLU A 263 2.93 -3.42 12.46
N THR A 264 3.21 -4.69 12.18
CA THR A 264 2.18 -5.72 11.94
C THR A 264 1.15 -5.87 13.07
N ALA A 265 1.45 -5.54 14.33
CA ALA A 265 0.44 -5.46 15.39
C ALA A 265 0.61 -4.26 16.32
N THR A 266 -0.15 -3.20 16.10
CA THR A 266 -0.17 -1.99 16.96
C THR A 266 -1.31 -2.03 17.99
N ASN A 267 -1.47 -0.97 18.79
CA ASN A 267 -2.63 -0.79 19.67
C ASN A 267 -3.79 -0.05 18.95
N CYS A 268 -3.95 -0.29 17.65
CA CYS A 268 -5.11 0.12 16.85
C CYS A 268 -5.25 -0.76 15.59
N LEU A 269 -6.40 -0.65 14.89
CA LEU A 269 -6.50 -1.11 13.52
C LEU A 269 -5.60 -0.24 12.63
N HIS A 270 -4.72 -0.87 11.86
CA HIS A 270 -3.84 -0.19 10.92
C HIS A 270 -4.50 0.05 9.55
N ASN A 271 -3.90 0.90 8.74
CA ASN A 271 -4.25 1.11 7.34
C ASN A 271 -3.90 -0.14 6.51
N ILE A 272 -4.90 -0.70 5.84
CA ILE A 272 -4.72 -1.55 4.65
C ILE A 272 -4.64 -0.65 3.39
N ALA A 273 -5.30 0.51 3.43
CA ALA A 273 -5.26 1.52 2.39
C ALA A 273 -5.03 2.91 3.03
N THR A 274 -3.78 3.37 3.03
CA THR A 274 -3.41 4.64 3.66
C THR A 274 -3.93 5.85 2.88
N LEU A 275 -4.52 6.82 3.57
CA LEU A 275 -5.15 7.97 2.93
C LEU A 275 -4.16 8.98 2.33
N ARG A 276 -2.88 8.97 2.72
CA ARG A 276 -1.82 9.70 2.00
C ARG A 276 -1.61 9.18 0.57
N GLY A 277 -2.05 7.96 0.28
CA GLY A 277 -1.81 7.25 -0.97
C GLY A 277 -0.57 6.38 -0.87
N ALA A 278 -0.75 5.08 -1.16
CA ALA A 278 0.27 4.07 -1.38
C ALA A 278 -0.40 2.88 -2.12
N GLU A 279 0.32 1.79 -2.36
CA GLU A 279 -0.29 0.53 -2.82
C GLU A 279 -1.20 -0.08 -1.73
N ILE A 280 -2.16 -0.94 -2.14
CA ILE A 280 -3.06 -1.61 -1.20
C ILE A 280 -2.37 -2.84 -0.59
N ARG A 281 -2.25 -2.83 0.74
CA ARG A 281 -1.60 -3.88 1.54
C ARG A 281 -2.39 -5.19 1.55
N ASP A 282 -1.72 -6.30 1.83
CA ASP A 282 -2.36 -7.62 1.83
C ASP A 282 -2.92 -8.02 3.19
N ALA A 283 -4.18 -7.68 3.42
CA ALA A 283 -4.93 -8.07 4.62
C ALA A 283 -4.95 -9.59 4.90
N LYS A 284 -4.87 -10.45 3.88
CA LYS A 284 -4.91 -11.91 4.07
C LYS A 284 -3.54 -12.48 4.41
N ALA A 285 -2.49 -11.98 3.76
CA ALA A 285 -1.12 -12.29 4.13
C ALA A 285 -0.84 -11.78 5.55
N TRP A 286 -1.24 -10.55 5.89
CA TRP A 286 -1.10 -9.94 7.21
C TRP A 286 -1.75 -10.78 8.31
N SER A 287 -2.98 -11.25 8.09
CA SER A 287 -3.62 -12.22 8.98
C SER A 287 -2.76 -13.48 9.14
N SER A 288 -2.29 -14.08 8.04
CA SER A 288 -1.45 -15.30 8.08
C SER A 288 -0.12 -15.10 8.82
N TYR A 289 0.55 -13.96 8.64
CA TYR A 289 1.82 -13.66 9.32
C TYR A 289 1.65 -13.41 10.82
N LEU A 290 0.51 -12.88 11.26
CA LEU A 290 0.20 -12.77 12.69
C LEU A 290 -0.05 -14.14 13.33
N ASP A 291 -0.66 -15.08 12.59
CA ASP A 291 -0.79 -16.47 13.04
C ASP A 291 0.58 -17.17 13.14
N GLU A 292 1.43 -17.00 12.12
CA GLU A 292 2.81 -17.50 12.13
C GLU A 292 3.62 -16.92 13.31
N ALA A 293 3.47 -15.63 13.63
CA ALA A 293 4.12 -15.01 14.78
C ALA A 293 3.69 -15.63 16.12
N ILE A 294 2.40 -15.98 16.28
CA ILE A 294 1.89 -16.70 17.45
C ILE A 294 2.53 -18.09 17.56
N VAL A 295 2.60 -18.83 16.44
CA VAL A 295 3.17 -20.19 16.40
C VAL A 295 4.67 -20.19 16.68
N LEU A 296 5.43 -19.24 16.11
CA LEU A 296 6.88 -19.17 16.28
C LEU A 296 7.30 -18.65 17.66
N PHE A 297 6.62 -17.62 18.18
CA PHE A 297 7.13 -16.83 19.29
C PHE A 297 6.19 -16.75 20.50
N GLY A 298 4.93 -17.19 20.39
CA GLY A 298 3.91 -17.04 21.43
C GLY A 298 4.26 -17.75 22.74
N GLU A 299 4.72 -19.00 22.67
CA GLU A 299 5.10 -19.77 23.88
C GLU A 299 6.44 -19.36 24.48
N THR A 300 7.35 -18.80 23.68
CA THR A 300 8.70 -18.39 24.11
C THR A 300 8.77 -16.92 24.54
N SER A 301 7.69 -16.15 24.39
CA SER A 301 7.61 -14.75 24.81
C SER A 301 6.70 -14.56 26.04
N ASP A 302 7.00 -13.53 26.84
CA ASP A 302 6.12 -13.03 27.91
C ASP A 302 5.79 -11.53 27.78
N VAL A 303 6.38 -10.84 26.78
CA VAL A 303 6.07 -9.46 26.39
C VAL A 303 6.10 -9.33 24.87
N VAL A 304 5.11 -8.62 24.33
CA VAL A 304 5.11 -8.15 22.93
C VAL A 304 5.10 -6.63 22.91
N PHE A 305 5.89 -6.03 22.03
CA PHE A 305 5.96 -4.59 21.83
C PHE A 305 6.22 -4.30 20.34
N GLY A 306 6.03 -3.06 19.91
CA GLY A 306 6.22 -2.68 18.51
C GLY A 306 6.87 -1.31 18.39
N SER A 307 7.02 -0.88 17.15
CA SER A 307 7.66 0.39 16.78
C SER A 307 6.72 1.60 16.98
N HIS A 308 5.49 1.38 17.43
CA HIS A 308 4.57 2.40 17.94
C HIS A 308 3.85 1.92 19.22
N HIS A 309 3.17 2.86 19.90
CA HIS A 309 2.39 2.62 21.13
C HIS A 309 3.21 2.01 22.28
N TRP A 310 2.56 1.18 23.12
CA TRP A 310 3.10 0.56 24.33
C TRP A 310 3.03 -0.98 24.25
N PRO A 311 3.86 -1.69 25.04
CA PRO A 311 3.84 -3.15 25.09
C PRO A 311 2.55 -3.75 25.63
N THR A 312 2.43 -5.07 25.47
CA THR A 312 1.50 -5.93 26.20
C THR A 312 2.28 -7.02 26.90
N TRP A 313 2.12 -7.13 28.22
CA TRP A 313 2.80 -8.13 29.06
C TRP A 313 1.86 -9.27 29.44
N GLY A 314 2.46 -10.45 29.60
CA GLY A 314 1.80 -11.72 29.89
C GLY A 314 1.60 -12.55 28.62
N ARG A 315 1.94 -13.85 28.67
CA ARG A 315 1.83 -14.75 27.51
C ARG A 315 0.39 -14.87 27.01
N LYS A 316 -0.57 -15.02 27.91
CA LYS A 316 -1.99 -15.13 27.56
C LYS A 316 -2.45 -13.83 26.88
N GLU A 317 -2.01 -12.70 27.40
CA GLU A 317 -2.41 -11.36 26.99
C GLU A 317 -1.82 -10.99 25.62
N LEU A 318 -0.54 -11.32 25.38
CA LEU A 318 0.07 -11.14 24.06
C LEU A 318 -0.56 -12.08 23.03
N ILE A 319 -0.75 -13.37 23.33
CA ILE A 319 -1.42 -14.31 22.40
C ILE A 319 -2.85 -13.86 22.10
N THR A 320 -3.56 -13.30 23.08
CA THR A 320 -4.90 -12.72 22.87
C THR A 320 -4.83 -11.53 21.90
N ARG A 321 -3.97 -10.53 22.15
CA ARG A 321 -3.79 -9.36 21.26
C ARG A 321 -3.42 -9.77 19.83
N LEU A 322 -2.51 -10.73 19.68
CA LEU A 322 -2.10 -11.20 18.36
C LEU A 322 -3.21 -11.98 17.64
N SER A 323 -3.96 -12.81 18.37
CA SER A 323 -5.11 -13.53 17.82
C SER A 323 -6.23 -12.58 17.39
N GLU A 324 -6.53 -11.54 18.19
CA GLU A 324 -7.55 -10.55 17.87
C GLU A 324 -7.12 -9.66 16.68
N GLN A 325 -5.85 -9.28 16.55
CA GLN A 325 -5.32 -8.62 15.34
C GLN A 325 -5.36 -9.55 14.11
N ARG A 326 -4.92 -10.82 14.23
CA ARG A 326 -5.01 -11.84 13.16
C ARG A 326 -6.44 -11.95 12.64
N ASP A 327 -7.39 -12.13 13.55
CA ASP A 327 -8.81 -12.31 13.26
C ASP A 327 -9.42 -11.02 12.70
N LEU A 328 -8.94 -9.84 13.09
CA LEU A 328 -9.35 -8.55 12.53
C LEU A 328 -9.00 -8.43 11.04
N TYR A 329 -7.73 -8.59 10.66
CA TYR A 329 -7.34 -8.51 9.25
C TYR A 329 -7.97 -9.64 8.42
N GLY A 330 -8.06 -10.86 8.98
CA GLY A 330 -8.72 -12.00 8.34
C GLY A 330 -10.22 -11.77 8.12
N TYR A 331 -10.94 -11.23 9.11
CA TYR A 331 -12.35 -10.90 9.01
C TYR A 331 -12.61 -9.77 8.02
N LEU A 332 -11.83 -8.69 8.08
CA LEU A 332 -11.93 -7.58 7.13
C LEU A 332 -11.73 -8.08 5.70
N HIS A 333 -10.73 -8.93 5.46
CA HIS A 333 -10.51 -9.55 4.16
C HIS A 333 -11.69 -10.44 3.73
N ASP A 334 -11.92 -11.54 4.47
CA ASP A 334 -12.80 -12.63 4.03
C ASP A 334 -14.27 -12.18 3.92
N GLN A 335 -14.74 -11.29 4.82
CA GLN A 335 -16.11 -10.77 4.72
C GLN A 335 -16.26 -9.73 3.61
N THR A 336 -15.22 -8.95 3.30
CA THR A 336 -15.25 -8.02 2.18
C THR A 336 -15.32 -8.78 0.86
N VAL A 337 -14.47 -9.80 0.66
CA VAL A 337 -14.53 -10.69 -0.51
C VAL A 337 -15.87 -11.44 -0.58
N ARG A 338 -16.39 -11.96 0.53
CA ARG A 338 -17.70 -12.63 0.54
C ARG A 338 -18.84 -11.67 0.16
N MET A 339 -18.81 -10.41 0.59
CA MET A 339 -19.86 -9.44 0.21
C MET A 339 -19.69 -8.94 -1.23
N MET A 340 -18.47 -8.84 -1.76
CA MET A 340 -18.24 -8.61 -3.21
C MET A 340 -18.89 -9.71 -4.05
N ASN A 341 -18.69 -10.98 -3.69
CA ASN A 341 -19.29 -12.12 -4.39
C ASN A 341 -20.82 -12.17 -4.28
N LEU A 342 -21.42 -11.39 -3.37
CA LEU A 342 -22.87 -11.15 -3.27
C LEU A 342 -23.33 -9.90 -4.05
N GLY A 343 -22.47 -9.34 -4.91
CA GLY A 343 -22.79 -8.21 -5.79
C GLY A 343 -22.65 -6.83 -5.13
N MET A 344 -22.05 -6.72 -3.93
CA MET A 344 -21.91 -5.43 -3.25
C MET A 344 -20.64 -4.68 -3.66
N THR A 345 -20.75 -3.37 -3.87
CA THR A 345 -19.63 -2.46 -4.09
C THR A 345 -18.87 -2.15 -2.80
N GLY A 346 -17.60 -1.74 -2.89
CA GLY A 346 -16.76 -1.44 -1.72
C GLY A 346 -17.35 -0.37 -0.78
N VAL A 347 -18.16 0.56 -1.30
CA VAL A 347 -18.87 1.56 -0.49
C VAL A 347 -20.02 0.95 0.30
N GLU A 348 -20.84 0.10 -0.33
CA GLU A 348 -21.95 -0.58 0.35
C GLU A 348 -21.46 -1.57 1.41
N ILE A 349 -20.37 -2.30 1.13
CA ILE A 349 -19.74 -3.21 2.10
C ILE A 349 -19.28 -2.41 3.32
N ALA A 350 -18.67 -1.25 3.12
CA ALA A 350 -18.16 -0.40 4.19
C ALA A 350 -19.24 0.17 5.12
N GLU A 351 -20.50 0.28 4.67
CA GLU A 351 -21.64 0.67 5.53
C GLU A 351 -22.33 -0.55 6.19
N LYS A 352 -22.19 -1.75 5.63
CA LYS A 352 -22.88 -2.97 6.09
C LYS A 352 -22.04 -3.87 7.00
N ILE A 353 -20.72 -3.89 6.81
CA ILE A 353 -19.81 -4.74 7.57
C ILE A 353 -19.71 -4.28 9.04
N GLN A 354 -19.85 -5.22 9.97
CA GLN A 354 -19.75 -4.98 11.40
C GLN A 354 -18.73 -5.94 12.00
N LEU A 355 -17.82 -5.45 12.82
CA LEU A 355 -16.85 -6.32 13.50
C LEU A 355 -17.56 -7.27 14.48
N PRO A 356 -17.11 -8.53 14.61
CA PRO A 356 -17.60 -9.45 15.63
C PRO A 356 -17.50 -8.84 17.04
N PRO A 357 -18.38 -9.22 17.99
CA PRO A 357 -18.44 -8.56 19.29
C PRO A 357 -17.14 -8.60 20.11
N ALA A 358 -16.27 -9.60 19.92
CA ALA A 358 -14.94 -9.64 20.55
C ALA A 358 -14.05 -8.52 20.02
N LEU A 359 -13.77 -8.51 18.71
CA LEU A 359 -12.94 -7.51 18.04
C LEU A 359 -13.50 -6.08 18.21
N SER A 360 -14.82 -5.91 18.24
CA SER A 360 -15.42 -4.59 18.48
C SER A 360 -15.13 -4.04 19.89
N ARG A 361 -14.95 -4.91 20.88
CA ARG A 361 -14.60 -4.58 22.28
C ARG A 361 -13.10 -4.50 22.56
N ALA A 362 -12.25 -4.98 21.67
CA ALA A 362 -10.80 -4.91 21.85
C ALA A 362 -10.29 -3.50 21.52
N TRP A 363 -9.65 -2.82 22.48
CA TRP A 363 -9.10 -1.47 22.27
C TRP A 363 -8.10 -1.40 21.12
N HIS A 364 -7.24 -2.41 20.99
CA HIS A 364 -6.26 -2.49 19.92
C HIS A 364 -6.86 -2.83 18.53
N CYS A 365 -8.14 -3.18 18.44
CA CYS A 365 -8.85 -3.35 17.17
C CYS A 365 -9.63 -2.11 16.73
N ARG A 366 -9.61 -1.01 17.52
CA ARG A 366 -10.35 0.22 17.20
C ARG A 366 -9.68 1.03 16.10
N GLY A 367 -10.51 1.70 15.29
CA GLY A 367 -10.10 2.40 14.08
C GLY A 367 -9.43 3.76 14.29
N PHE A 368 -8.39 3.83 15.13
CA PHE A 368 -7.72 5.09 15.45
C PHE A 368 -6.82 5.62 14.32
N TYR A 369 -6.11 4.74 13.61
CA TYR A 369 -5.22 5.10 12.49
C TYR A 369 -5.80 4.64 11.16
N GLY A 370 -5.93 3.32 10.96
CA GLY A 370 -6.79 2.74 9.95
C GLY A 370 -8.26 2.74 10.36
N SER A 371 -9.18 2.46 9.45
CA SER A 371 -10.61 2.33 9.75
C SER A 371 -11.23 1.20 8.94
N VAL A 372 -12.21 0.51 9.53
CA VAL A 372 -12.98 -0.54 8.87
C VAL A 372 -13.49 -0.05 7.50
N SER A 373 -14.06 1.15 7.44
CA SER A 373 -14.67 1.70 6.22
C SER A 373 -13.67 1.89 5.07
N HIS A 374 -12.51 2.51 5.30
CA HIS A 374 -11.54 2.72 4.21
C HIS A 374 -10.70 1.47 3.91
N ASN A 375 -10.45 0.61 4.91
CA ASN A 375 -9.76 -0.67 4.69
C ASN A 375 -10.58 -1.62 3.82
N VAL A 376 -11.89 -1.70 4.05
CA VAL A 376 -12.84 -2.48 3.22
C VAL A 376 -12.86 -1.95 1.78
N LYS A 377 -12.90 -0.63 1.60
CA LYS A 377 -12.77 0.00 0.26
C LYS A 377 -11.42 -0.31 -0.39
N GLY A 378 -10.35 -0.34 0.38
CA GLY A 378 -9.02 -0.77 -0.07
C GLY A 378 -9.01 -2.23 -0.55
N ILE A 379 -9.49 -3.17 0.26
CA ILE A 379 -9.60 -4.58 -0.10
C ILE A 379 -10.45 -4.75 -1.37
N TYR A 380 -11.56 -4.03 -1.49
CA TYR A 380 -12.34 -3.97 -2.73
C TYR A 380 -11.50 -3.50 -3.92
N GLN A 381 -10.81 -2.37 -3.79
CA GLN A 381 -9.97 -1.81 -4.84
C GLN A 381 -8.86 -2.76 -5.29
N LYS A 382 -8.29 -3.56 -4.37
CA LYS A 382 -7.27 -4.56 -4.69
C LYS A 382 -7.78 -5.68 -5.61
N TYR A 383 -9.05 -6.07 -5.49
CA TYR A 383 -9.65 -7.14 -6.29
C TYR A 383 -10.40 -6.64 -7.54
N MET A 384 -11.08 -5.49 -7.44
CA MET A 384 -12.01 -5.00 -8.46
C MET A 384 -11.53 -3.74 -9.20
N THR A 385 -10.36 -3.20 -8.82
CA THR A 385 -9.82 -1.92 -9.31
C THR A 385 -10.67 -0.71 -8.86
N TRP A 386 -10.67 0.39 -9.62
CA TRP A 386 -11.46 1.60 -9.33
C TRP A 386 -12.93 1.48 -9.75
N PHE A 387 -13.25 0.59 -10.70
CA PHE A 387 -14.57 0.47 -11.29
C PHE A 387 -15.48 -0.45 -10.46
N ASP A 388 -16.70 -0.02 -10.18
CA ASP A 388 -17.64 -0.72 -9.30
C ASP A 388 -18.66 -1.62 -10.05
N GLY A 389 -18.56 -1.68 -11.38
CA GLY A 389 -19.47 -2.43 -12.24
C GLY A 389 -20.66 -1.61 -12.78
N ASN A 390 -20.91 -0.41 -12.27
CA ASN A 390 -22.02 0.43 -12.72
C ASN A 390 -21.65 1.25 -13.97
N PRO A 391 -22.32 1.08 -15.13
CA PRO A 391 -21.99 1.84 -16.34
C PRO A 391 -22.16 3.36 -16.19
N ALA A 392 -22.92 3.86 -15.21
CA ALA A 392 -22.99 5.29 -14.90
C ALA A 392 -21.65 5.86 -14.38
N HIS A 393 -20.79 5.01 -13.82
CA HIS A 393 -19.51 5.41 -13.22
C HIS A 393 -18.31 5.23 -14.15
N ILE A 394 -18.48 4.63 -15.34
CA ILE A 394 -17.36 4.31 -16.24
C ILE A 394 -16.69 5.56 -16.85
N TRP A 395 -17.45 6.64 -17.03
CA TRP A 395 -16.99 7.88 -17.65
C TRP A 395 -17.70 9.09 -17.02
N GLN A 396 -17.51 9.25 -15.70
CA GLN A 396 -18.05 10.39 -14.97
C GLN A 396 -17.41 11.72 -15.43
N TYR A 397 -18.16 12.80 -15.29
CA TYR A 397 -17.62 14.14 -15.47
C TYR A 397 -16.55 14.45 -14.42
N PRO A 398 -15.50 15.24 -14.74
CA PRO A 398 -14.61 15.81 -13.73
C PRO A 398 -15.41 16.63 -12.69
N PRO A 399 -14.97 16.70 -11.41
CA PRO A 399 -15.77 17.27 -10.33
C PRO A 399 -16.33 18.68 -10.57
N ALA A 400 -15.61 19.53 -11.32
CA ALA A 400 -16.08 20.87 -11.68
C ALA A 400 -17.23 20.85 -12.70
N GLU A 401 -17.18 19.97 -13.70
CA GLU A 401 -18.23 19.82 -14.70
C GLU A 401 -19.47 19.14 -14.12
N GLU A 402 -19.27 18.12 -13.29
CA GLU A 402 -20.35 17.47 -12.56
C GLU A 402 -21.02 18.45 -11.57
N GLY A 403 -20.20 19.22 -10.85
CA GLY A 403 -20.65 20.20 -9.86
C GLY A 403 -21.59 21.27 -10.40
N ARG A 404 -21.31 21.80 -11.60
CA ARG A 404 -22.20 22.78 -12.26
C ARG A 404 -23.58 22.18 -12.56
N ARG A 405 -23.63 20.92 -13.01
CA ARG A 405 -24.87 20.21 -13.34
C ARG A 405 -25.68 19.85 -12.08
N TYR A 406 -25.01 19.48 -10.98
CA TYR A 406 -25.67 19.34 -9.68
C TYR A 406 -26.32 20.64 -9.20
N VAL A 407 -25.61 21.77 -9.32
CA VAL A 407 -26.13 23.09 -8.96
C VAL A 407 -27.31 23.51 -9.85
N GLU A 408 -27.23 23.27 -11.16
CA GLU A 408 -28.33 23.50 -12.11
C GLU A 408 -29.59 22.71 -11.71
N CYS A 409 -29.46 21.39 -11.48
CA CYS A 409 -30.54 20.51 -11.05
C CYS A 409 -31.15 20.91 -9.68
N MET A 410 -30.38 21.57 -8.81
CA MET A 410 -30.85 22.02 -7.50
C MET A 410 -31.48 23.43 -7.52
N GLY A 411 -31.50 24.11 -8.66
CA GLY A 411 -32.05 25.46 -8.81
C GLY A 411 -31.09 26.58 -8.42
N GLY A 412 -29.78 26.36 -8.54
CA GLY A 412 -28.73 27.34 -8.23
C GLY A 412 -28.06 27.14 -6.87
N VAL A 413 -26.96 27.88 -6.65
CA VAL A 413 -26.05 27.70 -5.49
C VAL A 413 -26.78 27.95 -4.17
N ASP A 414 -27.62 28.99 -4.08
CA ASP A 414 -28.33 29.32 -2.84
C ASP A 414 -29.34 28.25 -2.43
N SER A 415 -30.11 27.70 -3.38
CA SER A 415 -31.05 26.60 -3.12
C SER A 415 -30.33 25.31 -2.70
N LEU A 416 -29.12 25.05 -3.23
CA LEU A 416 -28.26 23.95 -2.76
C LEU A 416 -27.77 24.21 -1.33
N CYS A 417 -27.32 25.43 -1.00
CA CYS A 417 -26.93 25.81 0.37
C CYS A 417 -28.10 25.67 1.36
N ASP A 418 -29.30 26.13 1.01
CA ASP A 418 -30.51 26.00 1.84
C ASP A 418 -30.84 24.53 2.14
N LYS A 419 -30.68 23.64 1.15
CA LYS A 419 -30.83 22.18 1.34
C LYS A 419 -29.74 21.61 2.24
N ALA A 420 -28.48 22.03 2.05
CA ALA A 420 -27.36 21.55 2.85
C ALA A 420 -27.48 21.96 4.33
N GLU A 421 -27.95 23.18 4.62
CA GLU A 421 -28.30 23.62 5.98
C GLU A 421 -29.41 22.74 6.61
N GLN A 422 -30.41 22.32 5.82
CA GLN A 422 -31.43 21.37 6.29
C GLN A 422 -30.86 19.97 6.59
N PHE A 423 -29.87 19.49 5.85
CA PHE A 423 -29.18 18.23 6.16
C PHE A 423 -28.31 18.36 7.42
N LEU A 424 -27.55 19.45 7.55
CA LEU A 424 -26.74 19.74 8.74
C LEU A 424 -27.60 19.83 10.01
N SER A 425 -28.73 20.54 9.98
CA SER A 425 -29.66 20.64 11.13
C SER A 425 -30.30 19.31 11.53
N LYS A 426 -30.33 18.32 10.63
CA LYS A 426 -30.77 16.94 10.90
C LYS A 426 -29.63 15.99 11.30
N GLY A 427 -28.39 16.48 11.36
CA GLY A 427 -27.19 15.70 11.67
C GLY A 427 -26.57 14.95 10.49
N ASP A 428 -27.09 15.12 9.26
CA ASP A 428 -26.53 14.50 8.05
C ASP A 428 -25.43 15.36 7.43
N ALA A 429 -24.34 15.53 8.19
CA ALA A 429 -23.16 16.25 7.72
C ALA A 429 -22.45 15.51 6.56
N ARG A 430 -22.64 14.19 6.42
CA ARG A 430 -22.08 13.39 5.33
C ARG A 430 -22.65 13.81 3.99
N PHE A 431 -23.98 13.83 3.84
CA PHE A 431 -24.62 14.21 2.58
C PHE A 431 -24.54 15.72 2.32
N ALA A 432 -24.61 16.55 3.37
CA ALA A 432 -24.36 17.98 3.25
C ALA A 432 -22.98 18.27 2.62
N ALA A 433 -21.92 17.60 3.10
CA ALA A 433 -20.59 17.73 2.54
C ALA A 433 -20.52 17.30 1.06
N THR A 434 -21.21 16.23 0.66
CA THR A 434 -21.30 15.81 -0.75
C THR A 434 -21.90 16.90 -1.64
N LEU A 435 -23.06 17.45 -1.28
CA LEU A 435 -23.73 18.51 -2.05
C LEU A 435 -22.85 19.76 -2.16
N LEU A 436 -22.31 20.22 -1.04
CA LEU A 436 -21.51 21.44 -0.96
C LEU A 436 -20.16 21.30 -1.69
N ALA A 437 -19.54 20.11 -1.67
CA ALA A 437 -18.30 19.85 -2.40
C ALA A 437 -18.50 19.94 -3.92
N HIS A 438 -19.60 19.42 -4.46
CA HIS A 438 -19.95 19.60 -5.88
C HIS A 438 -20.10 21.08 -6.24
N ALA A 439 -20.79 21.87 -5.42
CA ALA A 439 -20.95 23.31 -5.66
C ALA A 439 -19.61 24.07 -5.60
N VAL A 440 -18.74 23.78 -4.62
CA VAL A 440 -17.40 24.39 -4.53
C VAL A 440 -16.52 24.03 -5.73
N ALA A 441 -16.58 22.77 -6.21
CA ALA A 441 -15.82 22.35 -7.39
C ALA A 441 -16.30 23.01 -8.68
N GLY A 442 -17.61 23.21 -8.85
CA GLY A 442 -18.19 23.81 -10.07
C GLY A 442 -17.97 25.31 -10.20
N TYR A 443 -17.85 26.02 -9.07
CA TYR A 443 -17.82 27.48 -8.99
C TYR A 443 -16.67 28.01 -8.10
N PRO A 444 -15.40 27.65 -8.36
CA PRO A 444 -14.28 27.98 -7.46
C PRO A 444 -14.10 29.51 -7.27
N ASP A 445 -14.22 30.30 -8.34
CA ASP A 445 -14.04 31.76 -8.32
C ASP A 445 -15.30 32.51 -7.84
N HIS A 446 -16.44 31.83 -7.81
CA HIS A 446 -17.75 32.38 -7.42
C HIS A 446 -18.32 31.76 -6.13
N ALA A 447 -17.56 30.89 -5.46
CA ALA A 447 -17.97 30.28 -4.21
C ALA A 447 -18.15 31.37 -3.14
N SER A 448 -19.39 31.69 -2.82
CA SER A 448 -19.73 32.66 -1.77
C SER A 448 -19.12 32.24 -0.43
N SER A 449 -18.93 33.20 0.49
CA SER A 449 -18.51 32.90 1.86
C SER A 449 -19.41 31.82 2.48
N ARG A 450 -20.74 32.00 2.38
CA ARG A 450 -21.75 31.03 2.80
C ARG A 450 -21.46 29.61 2.32
N LEU A 451 -21.19 29.40 1.02
CA LEU A 451 -20.93 28.07 0.47
C LEU A 451 -19.69 27.41 1.12
N ARG A 452 -18.60 28.17 1.27
CA ARG A 452 -17.35 27.67 1.88
C ARG A 452 -17.52 27.43 3.38
N ASP A 453 -18.18 28.34 4.08
CA ASP A 453 -18.45 28.26 5.52
C ASP A 453 -19.34 27.07 5.87
N LEU A 454 -20.34 26.76 5.05
CA LEU A 454 -21.18 25.58 5.21
C LEU A 454 -20.38 24.29 5.01
N LEU A 455 -19.52 24.21 3.99
CA LEU A 455 -18.71 23.01 3.76
C LEU A 455 -17.66 22.82 4.86
N ALA A 456 -17.04 23.92 5.32
CA ALA A 456 -16.13 23.90 6.46
C ALA A 456 -16.84 23.41 7.74
N SER A 457 -18.06 23.88 7.99
CA SER A 457 -18.87 23.46 9.14
C SER A 457 -19.32 21.99 9.04
N ALA A 458 -19.61 21.50 7.83
CA ALA A 458 -19.89 20.08 7.58
C ALA A 458 -18.66 19.21 7.89
N TYR A 459 -17.47 19.62 7.44
CA TYR A 459 -16.21 18.95 7.76
C TYR A 459 -15.87 19.01 9.26
N GLU A 460 -16.06 20.14 9.94
CA GLU A 460 -15.85 20.26 11.39
C GLU A 460 -16.74 19.29 12.17
N ASN A 461 -18.03 19.20 11.84
CA ASN A 461 -18.93 18.22 12.45
C ASN A 461 -18.44 16.76 12.27
N LEU A 462 -17.98 16.41 11.06
CA LEU A 462 -17.43 15.08 10.77
C LEU A 462 -16.09 14.82 11.49
N GLY A 463 -15.21 15.82 11.56
CA GLY A 463 -13.91 15.73 12.21
C GLY A 463 -13.99 15.68 13.75
N TYR A 464 -14.95 16.39 14.35
CA TYR A 464 -15.21 16.32 15.78
C TYR A 464 -15.84 15.00 16.21
N GLY A 465 -16.72 14.42 15.38
CA GLY A 465 -17.33 13.11 15.61
C GLY A 465 -16.43 11.90 15.31
N SER A 466 -15.28 12.08 14.65
CA SER A 466 -14.46 10.96 14.17
C SER A 466 -13.71 10.23 15.30
N GLU A 467 -13.89 8.90 15.39
CA GLU A 467 -13.02 8.01 16.17
C GLU A 467 -11.61 7.88 15.55
N ASN A 468 -11.49 8.10 14.24
CA ASN A 468 -10.23 7.97 13.51
C ASN A 468 -9.47 9.30 13.46
N GLY A 469 -8.21 9.29 13.89
CA GLY A 469 -7.34 10.47 13.96
C GLY A 469 -7.00 11.03 12.58
N THR A 470 -6.70 10.17 11.60
CA THR A 470 -6.39 10.63 10.24
C THR A 470 -7.60 11.28 9.58
N TRP A 471 -8.80 10.70 9.74
CA TRP A 471 -10.05 11.27 9.22
C TRP A 471 -10.37 12.62 9.84
N ARG A 472 -10.19 12.76 11.16
CA ARG A 472 -10.31 14.05 11.85
C ARG A 472 -9.40 15.09 11.20
N ASN A 473 -8.13 14.74 10.99
CA ASN A 473 -7.15 15.66 10.44
C ASN A 473 -7.46 16.03 8.98
N PHE A 474 -7.89 15.07 8.14
CA PHE A 474 -8.37 15.33 6.79
C PHE A 474 -9.52 16.34 6.77
N TYR A 475 -10.57 16.12 7.58
CA TYR A 475 -11.71 17.02 7.64
C TYR A 475 -11.35 18.41 8.15
N LEU A 476 -10.63 18.51 9.27
CA LEU A 476 -10.27 19.80 9.88
C LEU A 476 -9.26 20.60 9.03
N THR A 477 -8.38 19.92 8.28
CA THR A 477 -7.49 20.57 7.31
C THR A 477 -8.27 21.10 6.11
N GLY A 478 -9.25 20.33 5.60
CA GLY A 478 -10.17 20.81 4.56
C GLY A 478 -11.01 22.02 5.02
N ALA A 479 -11.47 22.03 6.27
CA ALA A 479 -12.16 23.17 6.86
C ALA A 479 -11.26 24.41 6.95
N LEU A 480 -9.98 24.24 7.34
CA LEU A 480 -8.99 25.33 7.37
C LEU A 480 -8.78 25.94 5.97
N GLU A 481 -8.61 25.13 4.92
CA GLU A 481 -8.45 25.65 3.55
C GLU A 481 -9.69 26.45 3.11
N LEU A 482 -10.89 25.96 3.40
CA LEU A 482 -12.15 26.61 3.03
C LEU A 482 -12.36 27.95 3.76
N ARG A 483 -12.04 28.01 5.06
CA ARG A 483 -12.18 29.23 5.87
C ARG A 483 -11.12 30.28 5.57
N THR A 484 -9.90 29.87 5.20
CA THR A 484 -8.78 30.81 4.98
C THR A 484 -8.55 31.14 3.50
N GLY A 485 -9.01 30.30 2.58
CA GLY A 485 -8.63 30.35 1.16
C GLY A 485 -7.18 29.93 0.87
N ARG A 486 -6.36 29.66 1.90
CA ARG A 486 -4.99 29.20 1.72
C ARG A 486 -4.98 27.68 1.52
N ARG A 487 -4.44 27.24 0.39
CA ARG A 487 -4.12 25.82 0.17
C ARG A 487 -2.86 25.44 0.94
N VAL A 488 -2.89 24.31 1.63
CA VAL A 488 -1.78 23.80 2.44
C VAL A 488 -0.96 22.79 1.62
N GLY A 489 0.35 22.67 1.92
CA GLY A 489 1.24 21.77 1.16
C GLY A 489 1.49 22.17 -0.29
N GLN A 490 1.17 23.40 -0.71
CA GLN A 490 1.60 23.91 -2.03
C GLN A 490 3.07 24.34 -2.06
N ASP A 491 3.60 24.75 -0.90
CA ASP A 491 4.96 25.29 -0.72
C ASP A 491 6.07 24.21 -0.68
N THR A 492 5.73 22.92 -0.85
CA THR A 492 6.73 21.84 -0.95
C THR A 492 7.41 21.91 -2.31
N ASP A 493 8.52 22.65 -2.38
CA ASP A 493 9.40 22.65 -3.53
C ASP A 493 9.89 21.24 -3.83
N TRP A 494 9.71 20.81 -5.08
CA TRP A 494 10.22 19.55 -5.57
C TRP A 494 11.68 19.79 -6.00
N SER A 495 12.54 20.12 -5.04
CA SER A 495 13.96 20.28 -5.31
C SER A 495 14.64 18.91 -5.29
N THR A 496 14.88 18.41 -6.51
CA THR A 496 15.98 17.50 -6.86
C THR A 496 15.87 16.05 -6.38
N PRO A 497 16.08 15.05 -7.28
CA PRO A 497 16.31 13.67 -6.88
C PRO A 497 17.52 13.55 -5.93
N GLY A 498 17.30 12.97 -4.75
CA GLY A 498 18.33 12.85 -3.72
C GLY A 498 19.58 12.08 -4.17
N THR A 499 20.72 12.37 -3.55
CA THR A 499 22.02 11.73 -3.83
C THR A 499 22.09 10.24 -3.47
N HIS A 500 21.04 9.68 -2.88
CA HIS A 500 20.94 8.28 -2.43
C HIS A 500 20.32 7.33 -3.48
N LEU A 501 19.78 7.85 -4.59
CA LEU A 501 19.13 7.05 -5.64
C LEU A 501 20.13 6.29 -6.51
N SER A 502 19.71 5.16 -7.09
CA SER A 502 20.45 4.51 -8.18
C SER A 502 20.35 5.34 -9.47
N VAL A 503 21.28 5.11 -10.40
CA VAL A 503 21.26 5.75 -11.73
C VAL A 503 19.98 5.40 -12.50
N GLU A 504 19.54 4.14 -12.40
CA GLU A 504 18.26 3.68 -12.94
C GLU A 504 17.08 4.49 -12.39
N GLN A 505 17.03 4.69 -11.07
CA GLN A 505 15.94 5.39 -10.38
C GLN A 505 15.94 6.90 -10.71
N TRP A 506 17.10 7.53 -10.86
CA TRP A 506 17.19 8.90 -11.39
C TRP A 506 16.57 9.00 -12.79
N PHE A 507 16.84 8.05 -13.69
CA PHE A 507 16.25 8.04 -15.02
C PHE A 507 14.73 7.80 -15.00
N ASP A 508 14.22 6.96 -14.10
CA ASP A 508 12.78 6.75 -13.93
C ASP A 508 12.08 8.03 -13.43
N VAL A 509 12.70 8.79 -12.52
CA VAL A 509 12.20 10.11 -12.10
C VAL A 509 12.19 11.12 -13.25
N ILE A 510 13.26 11.16 -14.07
CA ILE A 510 13.30 12.05 -15.25
C ILE A 510 12.22 11.67 -16.26
N ALA A 511 11.92 10.37 -16.43
CA ALA A 511 10.84 9.91 -17.31
C ALA A 511 9.47 10.47 -16.87
N VAL A 512 9.16 10.45 -15.57
CA VAL A 512 7.93 11.02 -15.01
C VAL A 512 7.87 12.55 -15.13
N ARG A 513 9.02 13.24 -15.10
CA ARG A 513 9.09 14.72 -15.30
C ARG A 513 8.94 15.17 -16.75
N LEU A 514 9.08 14.27 -17.74
CA LEU A 514 9.06 14.67 -19.14
C LEU A 514 7.70 15.29 -19.49
N ASN A 515 7.70 16.56 -19.91
CA ASN A 515 6.51 17.17 -20.49
C ASN A 515 6.27 16.57 -21.88
N SER A 516 5.34 15.62 -21.96
CA SER A 516 5.04 14.85 -23.18
C SER A 516 4.54 15.72 -24.33
N GLU A 517 3.75 16.75 -24.05
CA GLU A 517 3.23 17.69 -25.06
C GLU A 517 4.37 18.45 -25.76
N LYS A 518 5.34 18.96 -25.00
CA LYS A 518 6.55 19.62 -25.54
C LYS A 518 7.51 18.64 -26.22
N ALA A 519 7.49 17.37 -25.81
CA ALA A 519 8.35 16.31 -26.33
C ALA A 519 7.68 15.46 -27.43
N ALA A 520 6.46 15.79 -27.88
CA ALA A 520 5.66 14.97 -28.78
C ALA A 520 6.41 14.62 -30.08
N GLU A 521 6.97 15.64 -30.74
CA GLU A 521 7.75 15.52 -31.98
C GLU A 521 9.26 15.26 -31.73
N ALA A 522 9.68 15.17 -30.46
CA ALA A 522 11.09 14.94 -30.12
C ALA A 522 11.44 13.47 -30.35
N SER A 523 12.52 13.22 -31.10
CA SER A 523 13.04 11.86 -31.38
C SER A 523 14.56 11.88 -31.35
N PHE A 524 15.14 11.50 -30.20
CA PHE A 524 16.58 11.46 -29.96
C PHE A 524 16.97 10.45 -28.86
N THR A 525 18.26 10.15 -28.78
CA THR A 525 18.86 9.19 -27.86
C THR A 525 20.07 9.77 -27.14
N ILE A 526 20.18 9.51 -25.84
CA ILE A 526 21.33 9.92 -25.02
C ILE A 526 21.92 8.70 -24.32
N ASP A 527 23.20 8.42 -24.58
CA ASP A 527 23.95 7.38 -23.88
C ASP A 527 24.68 7.96 -22.67
N PHE A 528 24.47 7.35 -21.51
CA PHE A 528 25.16 7.65 -20.26
C PHE A 528 26.14 6.53 -19.92
N ASP A 529 27.43 6.85 -19.92
CA ASP A 529 28.52 5.95 -19.55
C ASP A 529 29.00 6.34 -18.14
N VAL A 530 28.51 5.64 -17.11
CA VAL A 530 28.76 6.00 -15.70
C VAL A 530 29.91 5.15 -15.18
N THR A 531 31.08 5.76 -15.23
CA THR A 531 32.41 5.11 -15.22
C THR A 531 32.76 4.40 -13.90
N ASP A 532 32.37 4.97 -12.78
CA ASP A 532 32.52 4.43 -11.42
C ASP A 532 31.55 3.25 -11.15
N VAL A 533 30.32 3.33 -11.68
CA VAL A 533 29.33 2.25 -11.62
C VAL A 533 29.61 1.14 -12.65
N LYS A 534 30.45 1.41 -13.66
CA LYS A 534 30.83 0.50 -14.77
C LYS A 534 29.62 -0.03 -15.55
N LYS A 535 28.60 0.81 -15.72
CA LYS A 535 27.37 0.52 -16.45
C LYS A 535 27.10 1.60 -17.49
N LYS A 536 26.41 1.22 -18.56
CA LYS A 536 25.98 2.12 -19.64
C LYS A 536 24.48 2.02 -19.83
N TRP A 537 23.82 3.15 -20.04
CA TRP A 537 22.39 3.21 -20.34
C TRP A 537 22.15 4.07 -21.56
N ARG A 538 21.18 3.66 -22.39
CA ARG A 538 20.59 4.53 -23.43
C ARG A 538 19.25 5.03 -22.95
N LEU A 539 19.10 6.34 -22.85
CA LEU A 539 17.79 7.00 -22.79
C LEU A 539 17.30 7.23 -24.22
N ILE A 540 16.02 6.98 -24.46
CA ILE A 540 15.37 7.12 -25.76
C ILE A 540 14.15 8.01 -25.55
N VAL A 541 14.18 9.22 -26.10
CA VAL A 541 13.03 10.13 -26.14
C VAL A 541 12.39 10.00 -27.51
N SER A 542 11.12 9.60 -27.55
CA SER A 542 10.33 9.47 -28.79
C SER A 542 8.84 9.56 -28.48
N ASN A 543 8.06 10.23 -29.33
CA ASN A 543 6.60 10.31 -29.21
C ASN A 543 6.12 10.85 -27.84
N GLY A 544 6.82 11.83 -27.28
CA GLY A 544 6.51 12.38 -25.95
C GLY A 544 6.85 11.47 -24.76
N VAL A 545 7.56 10.35 -24.97
CA VAL A 545 7.92 9.37 -23.93
C VAL A 545 9.44 9.23 -23.83
N LEU A 546 9.96 9.17 -22.59
CA LEU A 546 11.33 8.74 -22.30
C LEU A 546 11.31 7.28 -21.83
N THR A 547 12.12 6.44 -22.48
CA THR A 547 12.40 5.07 -22.02
C THR A 547 13.89 4.89 -21.80
N ARG A 548 14.29 3.90 -20.99
CA ARG A 548 15.70 3.54 -20.76
C ARG A 548 15.97 2.08 -21.08
N ARG A 549 17.20 1.77 -21.48
CA ARG A 549 17.73 0.40 -21.50
C ARG A 549 19.17 0.39 -21.00
N LEU A 550 19.55 -0.67 -20.28
CA LEU A 550 20.95 -0.97 -20.02
C LEU A 550 21.60 -1.45 -21.34
N LEU A 551 22.83 -1.03 -21.62
CA LEU A 551 23.61 -1.50 -22.77
C LEU A 551 24.61 -2.57 -22.32
N GLU A 552 24.76 -3.63 -23.13
CA GLU A 552 25.76 -4.66 -22.91
C GLU A 552 27.19 -4.15 -23.20
N ALA A 553 28.20 -4.88 -22.71
CA ALA A 553 29.60 -4.55 -22.94
C ALA A 553 29.95 -4.61 -24.44
N GLY A 554 30.22 -3.45 -25.04
CA GLY A 554 30.47 -3.29 -26.47
C GLY A 554 29.28 -2.76 -27.27
N GLY A 555 28.09 -2.66 -26.67
CA GLY A 555 26.97 -1.91 -27.24
C GLY A 555 27.18 -0.40 -27.12
N GLY A 556 26.86 0.36 -28.18
CA GLY A 556 27.05 1.81 -28.16
C GLY A 556 26.78 2.57 -29.47
N ASP A 557 26.57 1.94 -30.62
CA ASP A 557 26.34 2.69 -31.86
C ASP A 557 24.94 3.33 -31.94
N GLY A 558 24.82 4.43 -32.69
CA GLY A 558 23.54 5.08 -32.99
C GLY A 558 22.94 5.89 -31.83
N PHE A 559 23.75 6.64 -31.09
CA PHE A 559 23.29 7.72 -30.21
C PHE A 559 23.28 9.09 -30.91
N ASP A 560 22.42 10.02 -30.47
CA ASP A 560 22.51 11.43 -30.85
C ASP A 560 23.55 12.17 -29.97
N LEU A 561 23.62 11.82 -28.68
CA LEU A 561 24.55 12.36 -27.69
C LEU A 561 25.07 11.23 -26.78
N ARG A 562 26.35 11.27 -26.41
CA ARG A 562 26.93 10.41 -25.36
C ARG A 562 27.67 11.24 -24.31
N LEU A 563 27.35 10.97 -23.05
CA LEU A 563 27.90 11.60 -21.87
C LEU A 563 28.73 10.57 -21.08
N VAL A 564 30.00 10.89 -20.82
CA VAL A 564 30.90 10.05 -20.02
C VAL A 564 31.25 10.77 -18.72
N LEU A 565 30.86 10.19 -17.58
CA LEU A 565 30.93 10.84 -16.28
C LEU A 565 30.95 9.83 -15.11
N THR A 566 31.06 10.33 -13.88
CA THR A 566 30.81 9.56 -12.65
C THR A 566 29.37 9.71 -12.18
N ARG A 567 28.93 8.83 -11.27
CA ARG A 567 27.60 8.92 -10.65
C ARG A 567 27.41 10.25 -9.93
N ASP A 568 28.44 10.75 -9.25
CA ASP A 568 28.35 12.01 -8.51
C ASP A 568 28.24 13.23 -9.44
N GLN A 569 28.91 13.22 -10.60
CA GLN A 569 28.69 14.22 -11.65
C GLN A 569 27.26 14.15 -12.21
N LEU A 570 26.68 12.96 -12.37
CA LEU A 570 25.29 12.81 -12.82
C LEU A 570 24.34 13.38 -11.79
N GLY A 571 24.59 13.07 -10.51
CA GLY A 571 23.94 13.68 -9.37
C GLY A 571 23.95 15.19 -9.50
N GLN A 572 25.13 15.83 -9.55
CA GLN A 572 25.28 17.29 -9.66
C GLN A 572 24.53 17.94 -10.85
N ILE A 573 24.45 17.25 -12.00
CA ILE A 573 23.67 17.73 -13.15
C ILE A 573 22.16 17.73 -12.83
N LEU A 574 21.67 16.69 -12.17
CA LEU A 574 20.28 16.60 -11.68
C LEU A 574 20.02 17.48 -10.45
N GLN A 575 21.11 17.84 -9.76
CA GLN A 575 21.35 18.90 -8.75
C GLN A 575 20.51 20.17 -8.94
N GLU A 576 20.63 20.75 -10.14
CA GLU A 576 20.43 22.19 -10.39
C GLU A 576 21.15 23.08 -9.35
N THR A 577 22.31 22.62 -8.83
CA THR A 577 23.12 23.40 -7.89
C THR A 577 23.62 24.68 -8.56
N ASN A 578 23.49 25.82 -7.88
CA ASN A 578 24.02 27.13 -8.31
C ASN A 578 25.56 27.21 -8.43
N GLN A 579 26.26 26.08 -8.31
CA GLN A 579 27.67 25.94 -8.69
C GLN A 579 27.71 25.24 -10.04
N ALA A 580 28.42 25.82 -11.01
CA ALA A 580 28.61 25.20 -12.31
C ALA A 580 29.20 23.78 -12.11
N PRO A 581 28.56 22.72 -12.63
CA PRO A 581 29.05 21.36 -12.45
C PRO A 581 30.45 21.24 -13.05
N SER A 582 31.30 20.40 -12.43
CA SER A 582 32.57 20.03 -13.07
C SER A 582 32.24 19.40 -14.43
N PRO A 583 32.83 19.89 -15.55
CA PRO A 583 32.44 19.45 -16.88
C PRO A 583 32.57 17.92 -17.01
N PRO A 584 31.69 17.26 -17.78
CA PRO A 584 31.79 15.83 -18.02
C PRO A 584 33.20 15.45 -18.51
N ALA A 585 33.71 14.30 -18.07
CA ALA A 585 35.07 13.89 -18.41
C ALA A 585 35.28 13.76 -19.93
N HIS A 586 34.21 13.42 -20.66
CA HIS A 586 34.16 13.48 -22.12
C HIS A 586 32.71 13.64 -22.61
N ILE A 587 32.50 14.39 -23.69
CA ILE A 587 31.22 14.49 -24.41
C ILE A 587 31.48 14.05 -25.86
N GLU A 588 30.67 13.14 -26.38
CA GLU A 588 30.70 12.72 -27.78
C GLU A 588 29.36 13.05 -28.45
N GLU A 589 29.41 13.83 -29.54
CA GLU A 589 28.24 14.14 -30.38
C GLU A 589 28.42 13.49 -31.76
N THR A 590 27.34 12.97 -32.34
CA THR A 590 27.37 12.55 -33.75
C THR A 590 27.11 13.76 -34.66
N THR A 591 27.89 13.88 -35.74
CA THR A 591 28.01 15.12 -36.55
C THR A 591 26.72 15.55 -37.27
N THR A 592 25.66 14.74 -37.23
CA THR A 592 24.48 14.83 -38.09
C THR A 592 23.37 15.76 -37.56
N ARG A 593 23.41 16.22 -36.31
CA ARG A 593 22.28 16.96 -35.67
C ARG A 593 22.63 18.21 -34.85
N ARG A 594 23.77 18.86 -35.13
CA ARG A 594 24.24 20.10 -34.46
C ARG A 594 23.26 21.30 -34.49
N ALA A 595 22.24 21.26 -35.35
CA ALA A 595 21.25 22.32 -35.54
C ALA A 595 20.11 22.36 -34.50
N LEU A 596 19.89 21.30 -33.71
CA LEU A 596 18.81 21.26 -32.71
C LEU A 596 19.16 21.97 -31.40
N TRP A 597 20.43 21.90 -30.98
CA TRP A 597 20.89 22.34 -29.66
C TRP A 597 21.34 23.81 -29.58
N SER A 598 21.32 24.53 -30.69
CA SER A 598 21.93 25.87 -30.84
C SER A 598 20.92 27.03 -30.95
N ARG A 599 19.63 26.80 -30.64
CA ARG A 599 18.62 27.87 -30.56
C ARG A 599 18.55 28.48 -29.15
N PRO A 600 18.63 29.81 -28.98
CA PRO A 600 18.44 30.44 -27.68
C PRO A 600 16.98 30.32 -27.21
N LEU A 601 16.80 30.14 -25.90
CA LEU A 601 15.51 30.19 -25.22
C LEU A 601 14.99 31.63 -25.18
N ASN A 602 14.18 32.02 -26.17
CA ASN A 602 13.39 33.24 -26.07
C ASN A 602 12.23 33.03 -25.07
N ASN A 603 12.42 33.54 -23.85
CA ASN A 603 11.30 33.81 -22.97
C ASN A 603 10.37 34.87 -23.59
N HIS A 604 9.07 34.76 -23.30
CA HIS A 604 7.95 35.52 -23.88
C HIS A 604 7.53 35.14 -25.31
N GLN A 605 6.69 34.11 -25.39
CA GLN A 605 5.53 34.15 -26.28
C GLN A 605 4.25 34.00 -25.46
N THR A 606 3.32 34.91 -25.67
CA THR A 606 1.97 34.89 -25.08
C THR A 606 1.15 33.74 -25.66
N LEU A 607 0.33 33.11 -24.81
CA LEU A 607 -0.60 32.05 -25.22
C LEU A 607 -1.52 32.52 -26.36
N PRO A 608 -1.75 31.71 -27.41
CA PRO A 608 -2.88 31.91 -28.30
C PRO A 608 -4.18 31.69 -27.51
N GLN A 609 -5.14 32.62 -27.62
CA GLN A 609 -6.49 32.36 -27.12
C GLN A 609 -7.10 31.18 -27.88
N LEU A 610 -7.62 30.20 -27.15
CA LEU A 610 -8.45 29.15 -27.72
C LEU A 610 -9.74 29.76 -28.28
N CYS A 611 -9.97 29.61 -29.59
CA CYS A 611 -11.25 29.94 -30.19
C CYS A 611 -12.37 29.08 -29.61
N PRO A 612 -13.58 29.62 -29.38
CA PRO A 612 -14.74 28.83 -29.01
C PRO A 612 -15.19 27.92 -30.18
N PRO A 613 -15.89 26.81 -29.90
CA PRO A 613 -16.47 25.96 -30.94
C PRO A 613 -17.55 26.72 -31.75
N PRO A 614 -17.78 26.37 -33.02
CA PRO A 614 -18.75 27.07 -33.86
C PRO A 614 -20.18 26.86 -33.35
N ALA A 615 -20.96 27.94 -33.35
CA ALA A 615 -22.38 27.90 -33.01
C ALA A 615 -23.16 27.04 -34.03
N ALA A 616 -24.06 26.19 -33.55
CA ALA A 616 -25.01 25.49 -34.40
C ALA A 616 -25.98 26.50 -35.02
N THR A 617 -25.96 26.62 -36.34
CA THR A 617 -26.83 27.53 -37.09
C THR A 617 -28.27 27.02 -37.11
N THR A 618 -29.16 27.80 -36.49
CA THR A 618 -30.60 27.66 -36.66
C THR A 618 -31.00 27.94 -38.10
N SER A 619 -31.61 26.97 -38.79
CA SER A 619 -32.33 27.21 -40.04
C SER A 619 -33.84 27.30 -39.78
N SER A 620 -34.39 28.47 -40.06
CA SER A 620 -35.82 28.78 -39.93
C SER A 620 -36.60 28.34 -41.17
N HIS A 621 -37.69 27.61 -40.99
CA HIS A 621 -38.77 27.51 -41.97
C HIS A 621 -40.15 27.61 -41.29
N ASP A 622 -40.66 28.84 -41.26
CA ASP A 622 -42.10 29.12 -41.28
C ASP A 622 -42.72 28.63 -42.61
N SER A 623 -44.02 28.31 -42.74
CA SER A 623 -45.12 28.18 -41.75
C SER A 623 -46.33 27.51 -42.44
N SER A 624 -47.28 26.95 -41.68
CA SER A 624 -48.75 27.14 -41.88
C SER A 624 -49.62 26.10 -41.12
N GLY A 625 -50.76 26.57 -40.57
CA GLY A 625 -52.02 25.84 -40.79
C GLY A 625 -52.71 25.05 -39.66
N ALA A 626 -53.24 25.75 -38.65
CA ALA A 626 -54.52 25.44 -37.95
C ALA A 626 -54.67 24.17 -37.06
N ALA A 627 -55.64 24.25 -36.14
CA ALA A 627 -56.07 23.25 -35.14
C ALA A 627 -57.62 23.22 -35.09
N PRO A 628 -58.32 22.58 -34.13
CA PRO A 628 -58.01 21.43 -33.26
C PRO A 628 -59.08 20.29 -33.38
N GLY A 629 -58.93 19.18 -32.62
CA GLY A 629 -59.96 18.12 -32.52
C GLY A 629 -59.79 17.16 -31.33
N GLU A 630 -60.91 16.86 -30.68
CA GLU A 630 -61.17 16.14 -29.41
C GLU A 630 -60.59 14.70 -29.24
N GLY A 631 -60.50 14.19 -27.99
CA GLY A 631 -60.17 12.78 -27.65
C GLY A 631 -61.43 11.93 -27.34
N PRO A 632 -61.42 10.94 -26.41
CA PRO A 632 -60.34 10.07 -25.88
C PRO A 632 -60.73 8.55 -25.87
N ALA A 633 -59.90 7.67 -25.25
CA ALA A 633 -60.28 6.53 -24.36
C ALA A 633 -59.74 5.09 -24.63
N SER A 634 -59.42 4.42 -23.50
CA SER A 634 -59.53 2.98 -23.15
C SER A 634 -58.57 1.88 -23.69
N ALA A 635 -58.14 1.04 -22.73
CA ALA A 635 -57.51 -0.30 -22.87
C ALA A 635 -58.63 -1.41 -22.78
N PRO A 636 -58.42 -2.75 -22.53
CA PRO A 636 -57.22 -3.48 -22.07
C PRO A 636 -56.98 -4.94 -22.58
N THR A 637 -55.85 -5.53 -22.13
CA THR A 637 -55.54 -6.96 -21.80
C THR A 637 -56.11 -8.16 -22.58
N THR A 638 -55.24 -9.17 -22.87
CA THR A 638 -55.37 -10.58 -22.39
C THR A 638 -54.18 -11.49 -22.78
N SER A 639 -54.00 -12.59 -22.05
CA SER A 639 -53.18 -13.78 -22.38
C SER A 639 -53.87 -15.03 -21.81
N PRO A 640 -53.69 -16.25 -22.36
CA PRO A 640 -53.41 -17.40 -21.46
C PRO A 640 -52.74 -18.69 -22.04
N THR A 641 -52.14 -19.48 -21.12
CA THR A 641 -52.13 -20.97 -20.99
C THR A 641 -51.37 -21.94 -21.93
N SER A 642 -50.88 -23.01 -21.28
CA SER A 642 -50.31 -24.27 -21.84
C SER A 642 -51.15 -25.50 -21.42
N PRO A 643 -50.95 -26.70 -22.01
CA PRO A 643 -51.46 -27.97 -21.47
C PRO A 643 -50.38 -29.01 -21.08
N ARG A 644 -50.74 -29.96 -20.20
CA ARG A 644 -49.94 -31.14 -19.75
C ARG A 644 -50.61 -32.46 -20.20
N PHE A 645 -49.84 -33.55 -20.32
CA PHE A 645 -50.37 -34.93 -20.28
C PHE A 645 -49.39 -35.95 -19.61
N HIS A 646 -49.85 -37.20 -19.41
CA HIS A 646 -49.50 -38.11 -18.29
C HIS A 646 -48.32 -39.11 -18.47
N ARG A 647 -47.93 -39.72 -17.33
CA ARG A 647 -46.93 -40.80 -17.09
C ARG A 647 -47.58 -42.20 -16.96
N PRO A 648 -46.80 -43.30 -17.09
CA PRO A 648 -46.81 -44.38 -16.06
C PRO A 648 -45.42 -44.65 -15.40
N ILE A 649 -45.32 -45.65 -14.51
CA ILE A 649 -44.40 -45.68 -13.33
C ILE A 649 -43.58 -47.00 -13.20
N LEU A 650 -42.58 -46.96 -12.29
CA LEU A 650 -41.60 -47.95 -11.76
C LEU A 650 -40.29 -48.02 -12.58
N GLN A 651 -39.06 -48.16 -12.02
CA GLN A 651 -38.47 -48.26 -10.66
C GLN A 651 -36.94 -47.92 -10.77
N SER A 652 -36.14 -47.50 -9.77
CA SER A 652 -36.36 -46.81 -8.48
C SER A 652 -35.03 -46.46 -7.74
N MET A 653 -34.94 -45.27 -7.12
CA MET A 653 -33.96 -44.80 -6.09
C MET A 653 -32.49 -44.49 -6.50
N PRO A 654 -31.78 -43.53 -5.85
CA PRO A 654 -32.23 -42.48 -4.90
C PRO A 654 -32.20 -41.05 -5.51
N ASP A 655 -32.56 -40.04 -4.71
CA ASP A 655 -32.92 -38.68 -5.14
C ASP A 655 -31.95 -37.98 -6.11
N THR A 656 -32.48 -37.62 -7.28
CA THR A 656 -31.89 -36.59 -8.14
C THR A 656 -32.22 -35.22 -7.55
N ARG A 657 -31.22 -34.50 -7.05
CA ARG A 657 -31.38 -33.11 -6.58
C ARG A 657 -32.04 -32.30 -7.70
N GLN A 658 -33.27 -31.84 -7.47
CA GLN A 658 -33.99 -30.99 -8.42
C GLN A 658 -33.23 -29.67 -8.49
N GLN A 659 -32.58 -29.40 -9.63
CA GLN A 659 -31.75 -28.20 -9.78
C GLN A 659 -32.62 -26.95 -9.59
N SER A 660 -32.12 -26.02 -8.78
CA SER A 660 -32.84 -24.76 -8.54
C SER A 660 -32.88 -23.92 -9.83
N PHE A 661 -33.80 -22.95 -9.90
CA PHE A 661 -33.79 -22.00 -11.02
C PHE A 661 -32.46 -21.24 -11.09
N ASP A 662 -31.78 -21.00 -9.96
CA ASP A 662 -30.44 -20.41 -9.91
C ASP A 662 -29.34 -21.33 -10.45
N GLU A 663 -29.47 -22.66 -10.35
CA GLU A 663 -28.54 -23.63 -10.97
C GLU A 663 -28.77 -23.79 -12.49
N ILE A 664 -29.92 -23.38 -13.01
CA ILE A 664 -30.28 -23.43 -14.44
C ILE A 664 -29.98 -22.10 -15.16
N TYR A 665 -30.12 -20.97 -14.47
CA TYR A 665 -29.99 -19.62 -15.05
C TYR A 665 -28.89 -18.74 -14.42
N GLY A 666 -28.24 -19.18 -13.34
CA GLY A 666 -27.03 -18.54 -12.84
C GLY A 666 -25.85 -18.79 -13.79
N PRO A 667 -24.93 -17.83 -13.95
CA PRO A 667 -23.68 -18.08 -14.66
C PRO A 667 -22.91 -19.17 -13.88
N PRO A 668 -22.51 -20.29 -14.50
CA PRO A 668 -21.79 -21.33 -13.80
C PRO A 668 -20.44 -20.78 -13.31
N GLU A 669 -20.17 -20.88 -12.01
CA GLU A 669 -18.85 -20.55 -11.45
C GLU A 669 -17.79 -21.39 -12.17
N ASN A 670 -16.91 -20.73 -12.92
CA ASN A 670 -15.82 -21.38 -13.63
C ASN A 670 -14.80 -21.93 -12.61
N PHE A 671 -14.85 -23.22 -12.33
CA PHE A 671 -13.94 -23.90 -11.41
C PHE A 671 -12.89 -24.71 -12.16
N LEU A 672 -11.70 -24.81 -11.57
CA LEU A 672 -10.59 -25.64 -12.04
C LEU A 672 -9.87 -26.22 -10.83
N GLU A 673 -10.01 -27.52 -10.63
CA GLU A 673 -9.23 -28.29 -9.67
C GLU A 673 -8.15 -29.08 -10.42
N ILE A 674 -6.90 -28.95 -10.00
CA ILE A 674 -5.83 -29.86 -10.41
C ILE A 674 -5.08 -30.39 -9.19
N GLU A 675 -4.92 -31.71 -9.16
CA GLU A 675 -4.09 -32.47 -8.22
C GLU A 675 -2.98 -33.18 -9.01
N VAL A 676 -1.76 -33.24 -8.45
CA VAL A 676 -0.69 -34.12 -8.94
C VAL A 676 -0.35 -35.10 -7.83
N ARG A 677 -0.55 -36.41 -8.04
CA ARG A 677 -0.55 -37.41 -6.97
C ARG A 677 -0.02 -38.76 -7.43
N ASN A 678 -0.07 -39.76 -6.54
CA ASN A 678 0.22 -41.17 -6.83
C ASN A 678 1.49 -41.37 -7.68
N PRO A 679 2.67 -40.90 -7.20
CA PRO A 679 3.94 -41.11 -7.89
C PRO A 679 4.23 -42.61 -8.06
N ARG A 680 4.74 -43.02 -9.22
CA ARG A 680 5.18 -44.41 -9.46
C ARG A 680 6.53 -44.40 -10.17
N THR A 681 7.47 -45.17 -9.65
CA THR A 681 8.80 -45.33 -10.27
C THR A 681 8.82 -46.61 -11.10
N HIS A 682 9.23 -46.47 -12.36
CA HIS A 682 9.26 -47.52 -13.37
C HIS A 682 10.69 -47.79 -13.83
N GLY A 683 10.94 -48.97 -14.41
CA GLY A 683 12.23 -49.35 -14.98
C GLY A 683 13.25 -49.83 -13.94
N VAL A 684 14.45 -50.19 -14.43
CA VAL A 684 15.55 -50.71 -13.60
C VAL A 684 16.86 -50.01 -14.00
N GLY A 685 17.70 -49.69 -13.02
CA GLY A 685 19.01 -49.07 -13.24
C GLY A 685 18.93 -47.73 -13.99
N ARG A 686 19.68 -47.60 -15.09
CA ARG A 686 19.79 -46.34 -15.86
C ARG A 686 18.49 -45.93 -16.54
N HIS A 687 17.54 -46.83 -16.74
CA HIS A 687 16.25 -46.55 -17.38
C HIS A 687 15.13 -46.19 -16.39
N MET A 688 15.45 -46.01 -15.09
CA MET A 688 14.45 -45.64 -14.10
C MET A 688 13.89 -44.23 -14.32
N TYR A 689 12.57 -44.07 -14.17
CA TYR A 689 11.88 -42.77 -14.14
C TYR A 689 10.65 -42.81 -13.23
N THR A 690 10.26 -41.67 -12.67
CA THR A 690 9.02 -41.52 -11.89
C THR A 690 7.99 -40.76 -12.72
N ASP A 691 6.77 -41.29 -12.81
CA ASP A 691 5.60 -40.61 -13.35
C ASP A 691 4.60 -40.27 -12.24
N TYR A 692 3.75 -39.29 -12.52
CA TYR A 692 2.77 -38.73 -11.58
C TYR A 692 1.38 -38.78 -12.21
N GLU A 693 0.36 -39.04 -11.39
CA GLU A 693 -1.05 -38.93 -11.77
C GLU A 693 -1.47 -37.46 -11.73
N ILE A 694 -1.93 -36.92 -12.86
CA ILE A 694 -2.57 -35.60 -12.91
C ILE A 694 -4.07 -35.86 -12.94
N VAL A 695 -4.80 -35.34 -11.95
CA VAL A 695 -6.27 -35.31 -11.96
C VAL A 695 -6.70 -33.87 -12.20
N CYS A 696 -7.57 -33.67 -13.18
CA CYS A 696 -8.17 -32.37 -13.48
C CYS A 696 -9.69 -32.49 -13.41
N ARG A 697 -10.36 -31.53 -12.74
CA ARG A 697 -11.82 -31.35 -12.76
C ARG A 697 -12.14 -29.90 -13.08
N THR A 698 -13.02 -29.65 -14.04
CA THR A 698 -13.34 -28.29 -14.46
C THR A 698 -14.65 -28.22 -15.25
N ASN A 699 -15.27 -27.04 -15.27
CA ASN A 699 -16.33 -26.66 -16.21
C ASN A 699 -15.89 -25.55 -17.20
N ILE A 700 -14.61 -25.14 -17.19
CA ILE A 700 -14.07 -24.10 -18.07
C ILE A 700 -14.16 -24.55 -19.54
N PRO A 701 -14.77 -23.77 -20.46
CA PRO A 701 -14.98 -24.18 -21.85
C PRO A 701 -13.73 -24.50 -22.69
N ALA A 702 -12.54 -24.09 -22.26
CA ALA A 702 -11.27 -24.42 -22.91
C ALA A 702 -10.90 -25.92 -22.83
N PHE A 703 -11.53 -26.67 -21.92
CA PHE A 703 -11.26 -28.09 -21.67
C PHE A 703 -12.35 -28.97 -22.28
N LYS A 704 -11.94 -30.05 -22.96
CA LYS A 704 -12.87 -30.97 -23.64
C LYS A 704 -13.55 -31.94 -22.67
N LEU A 705 -12.87 -32.30 -21.59
CA LEU A 705 -13.38 -33.21 -20.56
C LEU A 705 -13.67 -32.42 -19.27
N ARG A 706 -14.79 -32.71 -18.61
CA ARG A 706 -15.10 -32.14 -17.28
C ARG A 706 -14.27 -32.76 -16.16
N GLN A 707 -13.78 -33.98 -16.37
CA GLN A 707 -12.85 -34.66 -15.49
C GLN A 707 -11.89 -35.49 -16.35
N SER A 708 -10.60 -35.43 -16.04
CA SER A 708 -9.57 -36.27 -16.66
C SER A 708 -8.61 -36.84 -15.61
N THR A 709 -7.94 -37.93 -15.97
CA THR A 709 -6.83 -38.49 -15.20
C THR A 709 -5.80 -39.03 -16.17
N VAL A 710 -4.60 -38.43 -16.17
CA VAL A 710 -3.50 -38.78 -17.07
C VAL A 710 -2.22 -39.01 -16.27
N ARG A 711 -1.20 -39.62 -16.87
CA ARG A 711 0.12 -39.77 -16.23
C ARG A 711 1.21 -39.09 -17.04
N ARG A 712 2.13 -38.42 -16.34
CA ARG A 712 3.27 -37.69 -16.92
C ARG A 712 4.51 -37.88 -16.06
N ARG A 713 5.67 -38.09 -16.68
CA ARG A 713 6.98 -38.04 -15.98
C ARG A 713 7.58 -36.65 -16.09
N TYR A 714 8.53 -36.33 -15.22
CA TYR A 714 9.12 -34.99 -15.12
C TYR A 714 9.61 -34.42 -16.48
N SER A 715 10.25 -35.21 -17.34
CA SER A 715 10.72 -34.75 -18.67
C SER A 715 9.61 -34.34 -19.63
N ASP A 716 8.37 -34.81 -19.40
CA ASP A 716 7.22 -34.44 -20.21
C ASP A 716 6.73 -33.03 -19.81
N PHE A 717 6.84 -32.68 -18.53
CA PHE A 717 6.60 -31.31 -18.05
C PHE A 717 7.65 -30.33 -18.56
N GLU A 718 8.93 -30.73 -18.65
CA GLU A 718 9.97 -29.90 -19.26
C GLU A 718 9.61 -29.56 -20.70
N TYR A 719 9.26 -30.57 -21.50
CA TYR A 719 8.86 -30.37 -22.89
C TYR A 719 7.57 -29.53 -23.02
N PHE A 720 6.60 -29.75 -22.13
CA PHE A 720 5.36 -28.97 -22.08
C PHE A 720 5.63 -27.48 -21.77
N ARG A 721 6.50 -27.18 -20.80
CA ARG A 721 6.97 -25.82 -20.52
C ARG A 721 7.64 -25.19 -21.74
N ASP A 722 8.54 -25.92 -22.40
CA ASP A 722 9.25 -25.44 -23.58
C ASP A 722 8.33 -25.21 -24.79
N ILE A 723 7.19 -25.91 -24.89
CA ILE A 723 6.14 -25.58 -25.88
C ILE A 723 5.42 -24.29 -25.47
N LEU A 724 5.01 -24.14 -24.21
CA LEU A 724 4.29 -22.95 -23.74
C LEU A 724 5.11 -21.66 -23.90
N GLU A 725 6.41 -21.70 -23.66
CA GLU A 725 7.33 -20.57 -23.88
C GLU A 725 7.45 -20.20 -25.38
N ARG A 726 7.29 -21.19 -26.29
CA ARG A 726 7.27 -20.95 -27.73
C ARG A 726 5.90 -20.48 -28.25
N GLU A 727 4.80 -20.97 -27.68
CA GLU A 727 3.44 -20.57 -28.05
C GLU A 727 3.05 -19.18 -27.51
N SER A 728 3.63 -18.72 -26.39
CA SER A 728 3.19 -17.51 -25.69
C SER A 728 4.32 -16.52 -25.35
N ALA A 729 4.61 -15.62 -26.27
CA ALA A 729 5.52 -14.49 -26.05
C ALA A 729 4.98 -13.39 -25.10
N ARG A 730 3.76 -13.56 -24.56
CA ARG A 730 3.07 -12.56 -23.70
C ARG A 730 2.85 -13.02 -22.26
N VAL A 731 3.24 -14.25 -21.92
CA VAL A 731 3.03 -14.83 -20.58
C VAL A 731 4.34 -15.45 -20.09
N THR A 732 4.84 -14.97 -18.97
CA THR A 732 6.01 -15.56 -18.31
C THR A 732 5.64 -16.93 -17.74
N ILE A 733 6.16 -18.01 -18.32
CA ILE A 733 5.87 -19.37 -17.87
C ILE A 733 6.69 -19.66 -16.60
N PRO A 734 6.07 -20.13 -15.50
CA PRO A 734 6.80 -20.38 -14.24
C PRO A 734 7.87 -21.48 -14.40
N PRO A 735 8.93 -21.45 -13.58
CA PRO A 735 9.94 -22.51 -13.57
C PRO A 735 9.37 -23.82 -13.00
N LEU A 736 9.91 -24.94 -13.46
CA LEU A 736 9.66 -26.27 -12.89
C LEU A 736 10.52 -26.50 -11.64
N PRO A 737 10.12 -27.41 -10.72
CA PRO A 737 10.96 -27.80 -9.58
C PRO A 737 12.29 -28.39 -10.06
N GLY A 738 13.41 -27.93 -9.47
CA GLY A 738 14.76 -28.15 -10.00
C GLY A 738 15.16 -29.60 -10.29
N LYS A 739 16.05 -29.77 -11.27
CA LYS A 739 16.67 -31.07 -11.58
C LYS A 739 17.56 -31.54 -10.42
N VAL A 740 17.14 -32.60 -9.76
CA VAL A 740 17.90 -33.28 -8.70
C VAL A 740 18.72 -34.41 -9.33
N PHE A 741 20.05 -34.30 -9.23
CA PHE A 741 21.01 -35.23 -9.85
C PHE A 741 21.44 -36.37 -8.91
N THR A 742 21.42 -36.15 -7.60
CA THR A 742 21.79 -37.12 -6.56
C THR A 742 20.55 -37.59 -5.79
N ASN A 743 20.48 -38.88 -5.45
CA ASN A 743 19.35 -39.48 -4.71
C ASN A 743 17.94 -39.20 -5.29
N ARG A 744 17.81 -39.07 -6.63
CA ARG A 744 16.61 -38.58 -7.33
C ARG A 744 15.32 -39.42 -7.19
N PHE A 745 15.39 -40.53 -6.45
CA PHE A 745 14.31 -41.49 -6.21
C PHE A 745 14.03 -41.70 -4.71
N SER A 746 14.58 -40.87 -3.82
CA SER A 746 14.13 -40.84 -2.43
C SER A 746 12.73 -40.23 -2.34
N ASP A 747 11.96 -40.66 -1.33
CA ASP A 747 10.57 -40.23 -1.15
C ASP A 747 10.46 -38.70 -1.00
N ASP A 748 11.38 -38.06 -0.27
CA ASP A 748 11.44 -36.60 -0.12
C ASP A 748 11.60 -35.87 -1.46
N VAL A 749 12.43 -36.39 -2.36
CA VAL A 749 12.66 -35.80 -3.70
C VAL A 749 11.46 -36.06 -4.61
N ILE A 750 10.83 -37.23 -4.49
CA ILE A 750 9.63 -37.59 -5.25
C ILE A 750 8.45 -36.69 -4.85
N GLU A 751 8.24 -36.48 -3.55
CA GLU A 751 7.16 -35.65 -2.99
C GLU A 751 7.41 -34.15 -3.20
N GLY A 752 8.62 -33.66 -2.94
CA GLY A 752 8.99 -32.27 -3.25
C GLY A 752 8.81 -31.94 -4.74
N ARG A 753 9.13 -32.89 -5.63
CA ARG A 753 8.84 -32.77 -7.06
C ARG A 753 7.35 -32.85 -7.36
N ARG A 754 6.58 -33.75 -6.74
CA ARG A 754 5.12 -33.83 -6.89
C ARG A 754 4.45 -32.48 -6.57
N ALA A 755 4.75 -31.92 -5.40
CA ALA A 755 4.21 -30.64 -4.96
C ALA A 755 4.60 -29.48 -5.90
N GLY A 756 5.86 -29.45 -6.38
CA GLY A 756 6.32 -28.46 -7.35
C GLY A 756 5.63 -28.56 -8.71
N LEU A 757 5.39 -29.78 -9.20
CA LEU A 757 4.65 -30.02 -10.45
C LEU A 757 3.16 -29.66 -10.32
N GLU A 758 2.56 -29.87 -9.16
CA GLU A 758 1.19 -29.42 -8.87
C GLU A 758 1.08 -27.90 -8.87
N LYS A 759 2.01 -27.22 -8.18
CA LYS A 759 2.07 -25.74 -8.17
C LYS A 759 2.23 -25.17 -9.58
N PHE A 760 3.10 -25.77 -10.39
CA PHE A 760 3.29 -25.41 -11.80
C PHE A 760 1.99 -25.54 -12.60
N LEU A 761 1.29 -26.67 -12.52
CA LEU A 761 0.02 -26.85 -13.26
C LEU A 761 -1.09 -25.94 -12.77
N LYS A 762 -1.23 -25.71 -11.46
CA LYS A 762 -2.24 -24.79 -10.91
C LYS A 762 -2.09 -23.38 -11.49
N ILE A 763 -0.85 -22.91 -11.66
CA ILE A 763 -0.56 -21.60 -12.28
C ILE A 763 -0.82 -21.64 -13.79
N VAL A 764 -0.20 -22.58 -14.50
CA VAL A 764 -0.23 -22.63 -15.97
C VAL A 764 -1.62 -22.92 -16.52
N VAL A 765 -2.30 -23.91 -15.96
CA VAL A 765 -3.62 -24.36 -16.45
C VAL A 765 -4.72 -23.39 -16.01
N GLY A 766 -4.52 -22.65 -14.92
CA GLY A 766 -5.39 -21.56 -14.49
C GLY A 766 -5.25 -20.25 -15.28
N HIS A 767 -4.22 -20.11 -16.12
CA HIS A 767 -3.91 -18.84 -16.78
C HIS A 767 -4.81 -18.57 -18.01
N PRO A 768 -5.68 -17.53 -18.03
CA PRO A 768 -6.68 -17.35 -19.09
C PRO A 768 -6.11 -17.23 -20.52
N LEU A 769 -4.98 -16.54 -20.68
CA LEU A 769 -4.32 -16.41 -21.99
C LEU A 769 -3.68 -17.72 -22.48
N LEU A 770 -3.33 -18.64 -21.58
CA LEU A 770 -2.80 -19.96 -21.98
C LEU A 770 -3.97 -20.92 -22.29
N GLN A 771 -5.07 -20.84 -21.53
CA GLN A 771 -6.30 -21.60 -21.83
C GLN A 771 -6.86 -21.30 -23.23
N THR A 772 -6.76 -20.05 -23.69
CA THR A 772 -7.23 -19.64 -25.03
C THR A 772 -6.14 -19.67 -26.11
N GLY A 773 -4.87 -19.48 -25.74
CA GLY A 773 -3.75 -19.33 -26.68
C GLY A 773 -2.91 -20.60 -26.93
N SER A 774 -2.84 -21.53 -25.98
CA SER A 774 -2.04 -22.76 -26.10
C SER A 774 -2.87 -23.94 -26.60
N LYS A 775 -2.40 -24.60 -27.66
CA LYS A 775 -3.06 -25.82 -28.16
C LYS A 775 -2.66 -27.06 -27.35
N VAL A 776 -1.43 -27.06 -26.79
CA VAL A 776 -0.92 -28.20 -26.01
C VAL A 776 -1.52 -28.27 -24.60
N LEU A 777 -1.92 -27.14 -24.00
CA LEU A 777 -2.36 -27.07 -22.59
C LEU A 777 -3.47 -28.05 -22.22
N ALA A 778 -4.58 -28.05 -22.95
CA ALA A 778 -5.68 -28.98 -22.69
C ALA A 778 -5.26 -30.43 -22.97
N ALA A 779 -4.47 -30.68 -24.03
CA ALA A 779 -4.00 -32.02 -24.35
C ALA A 779 -3.08 -32.59 -23.25
N PHE A 780 -2.17 -31.78 -22.71
CA PHE A 780 -1.22 -32.22 -21.69
C PHE A 780 -1.91 -32.72 -20.40
N VAL A 781 -3.05 -32.14 -20.00
CA VAL A 781 -3.78 -32.56 -18.78
C VAL A 781 -4.99 -33.46 -19.03
N GLN A 782 -5.41 -33.64 -20.29
CA GLN A 782 -6.63 -34.43 -20.61
C GLN A 782 -6.42 -35.65 -21.50
N ASP A 783 -5.39 -35.66 -22.36
CA ASP A 783 -5.16 -36.78 -23.29
C ASP A 783 -4.25 -37.86 -22.67
N PRO A 784 -4.71 -39.07 -22.38
CA PRO A 784 -3.84 -40.13 -21.86
C PRO A 784 -2.73 -40.53 -22.85
N ASN A 785 -2.91 -40.28 -24.15
CA ASN A 785 -1.99 -40.66 -25.23
C ASN A 785 -1.09 -39.51 -25.70
N TRP A 786 -1.01 -38.41 -24.96
CA TRP A 786 -0.13 -37.27 -25.30
C TRP A 786 1.33 -37.74 -25.52
N ASP A 787 1.84 -37.51 -26.74
CA ASP A 787 3.25 -37.68 -27.08
C ASP A 787 3.87 -36.33 -27.43
N ARG A 788 5.01 -36.03 -26.82
CA ARG A 788 5.86 -34.87 -27.12
C ARG A 788 6.25 -34.75 -28.59
N ASN A 789 6.31 -35.84 -29.35
CA ASN A 789 6.67 -35.78 -30.78
C ASN A 789 5.51 -35.26 -31.67
N ALA A 790 4.31 -35.08 -31.12
CA ALA A 790 3.12 -34.60 -31.84
C ALA A 790 2.88 -33.09 -31.72
N TRP A 791 3.80 -32.33 -31.11
CA TRP A 791 3.64 -30.92 -30.71
C TRP A 791 4.88 -30.06 -31.01
#